data_AF-A0A829R2Z6-F1
#
_entry.id   AF-A0A829R2Z6-F1
#
_cell.length_a   1.000
_cell.length_b   1.000
_cell.length_c   1.000
_cell.angle_alpha   90.00
_cell.angle_beta   90.00
_cell.angle_gamma   90.00
#
_symmetry.space_group_name_H-M   'P 1'
#
loop_
_entity.id
_entity.type
_entity.pdbx_description
1 polymer ?
#
loop_
_entity_poly.entity_id
_entity_poly.type
_entity_poly.pdbx_seq_one_letter_code
_entity_poly.pdbx_strand_id
1 'polypeptide(L)'
;MLSTVIKPNNYQDSISLMLLTKEISKMEGIHKLQVMMGTDANKSIFDAAGLLTEEAEKASSNDMMIVLDIESKDIEEEALQAIDQFLKDLAVKKEDTGNGPASVRNWDGALKALPDANLALISVAGTYAAAEIENALDNGLNAFVFSDNVPKEEEVRLKKKAHEKGLLVMGPDCGTGLIGGIPLAFTNVIRPGNISIVGASGTGIQEVSTIIDRLGGGVTHAIGTGGRDLSDEVGAITMKDTLLALAEHDPTEVIVVISKPPAKEVRDEVVTLLHGIDKPVVAVFLGENPTAHEGEVYFAHTLEETAHLAVALSQGKSIEAEIPKPQVEKDAKLEGKVIKGLYSGGTLANEAGMLISEALDLGGVIKEEGYVLRAHGHEILDLGDDLYTQGRPHPMIDPEIRVQKIKETAQEDSTGIILLDVVLGYGAADMAETLAPVIEEVLAEATKATRSLHIVGTIVGTKNDPQDFDAAKKVLEKAGMHVTDSNAQAVDYSLQLLSKHITATAKTQEAYQGEKIELPAANENIIAFLNQKPEVINIGIADFNEPIQKFGSRSVQFDWKPAAGGNVKLIQILQKIKQLKDLGQQNNAVVDRFRQGSPYLVDVVPAGSVIDELNSKTLLHAGPPIKYEDMSDPMQGSCVGAVLFEGWAKEESEARSLLENGEINLIPCHHVNAVGPMGGITSGSMPVLVVENRLEGNRAYCTLNEGIGRVLRFGAYDSEVIDRLTWMKDTLGPVLGEAIRSKKEGINVNVIMAKAITMGDEFHQRNIAASLVFLKEVAPLIVALDITDDKKEAVIQFLADTDQFFLNIMMATGKSIVDAAKLVEEGTIVTTLSRNGQNFGIKVSGLGEEWFTAPVNTPEGLFFTGFSQEDANPDMGDSAIAETVGFGGMAMIAAPGVTRFVGAGGFDDAKRVSDEMDEICIANNANFTIPTWDFQGTPLGIDICKVVETGITPLINTGIAGKVAGLGQVGAGTVRAPIQCFEKALVAFAEKWDLV
;
A
#
# COMPACT_ATOMS: atom_id res chain seq x y z
N MET A 1 27.24 -6.40 17.12
CA MET A 1 27.24 -4.93 16.98
C MET A 1 25.96 -4.58 16.26
N LEU A 2 25.15 -3.66 16.81
CA LEU A 2 23.93 -3.24 16.14
C LEU A 2 24.25 -2.27 14.99
N SER A 3 23.71 -2.57 13.82
CA SER A 3 23.68 -1.69 12.65
C SER A 3 22.24 -1.52 12.19
N THR A 4 21.86 -0.29 11.86
CA THR A 4 20.50 0.04 11.40
C THR A 4 20.58 0.71 10.05
N VAL A 5 19.84 0.18 9.08
CA VAL A 5 19.66 0.77 7.76
C VAL A 5 18.19 1.02 7.54
N ILE A 6 17.84 2.28 7.28
CA ILE A 6 16.49 2.70 6.95
C ILE A 6 16.41 2.88 5.45
N LYS A 7 15.51 2.14 4.80
CA LYS A 7 15.19 2.29 3.38
C LYS A 7 13.88 3.10 3.30
N PRO A 8 13.96 4.43 3.08
CA PRO A 8 12.80 5.29 3.21
C PRO A 8 11.77 5.04 2.11
N ASN A 9 10.48 5.12 2.45
CA ASN A 9 9.35 4.90 1.53
C ASN A 9 9.40 3.56 0.76
N ASN A 10 10.06 2.55 1.32
CA ASN A 10 10.19 1.23 0.71
C ASN A 10 9.22 0.23 1.36
N TYR A 11 7.92 0.46 1.16
CA TYR A 11 6.89 -0.44 1.66
C TYR A 11 6.99 -1.83 1.03
N GLN A 12 7.06 -2.85 1.88
CA GLN A 12 7.04 -4.26 1.53
C GLN A 12 6.00 -4.99 2.39
N ASP A 13 5.37 -6.01 1.81
CA ASP A 13 4.45 -6.87 2.54
C ASP A 13 5.16 -7.56 3.72
N SER A 14 4.48 -7.66 4.86
CA SER A 14 5.08 -8.17 6.11
C SER A 14 5.52 -9.62 6.00
N ILE A 15 4.81 -10.48 5.26
CA ILE A 15 5.22 -11.88 5.05
C ILE A 15 6.48 -11.91 4.19
N SER A 16 6.56 -11.08 3.15
CA SER A 16 7.76 -10.98 2.31
C SER A 16 8.98 -10.54 3.12
N LEU A 17 8.82 -9.57 4.02
CA LEU A 17 9.88 -9.13 4.93
C LEU A 17 10.28 -10.17 5.97
N MET A 18 9.33 -10.98 6.44
CA MET A 18 9.59 -12.06 7.39
C MET A 18 10.35 -13.22 6.72
N LEU A 19 9.95 -13.60 5.49
CA LEU A 19 10.69 -14.58 4.68
C LEU A 19 12.10 -14.09 4.36
N LEU A 20 12.23 -12.81 3.99
CA LEU A 20 13.52 -12.16 3.78
C LEU A 20 14.38 -12.23 5.05
N THR A 21 13.83 -11.80 6.19
CA THR A 21 14.53 -11.84 7.48
C THR A 21 15.06 -13.24 7.77
N LYS A 22 14.26 -14.28 7.52
CA LYS A 22 14.67 -15.67 7.71
C LYS A 22 15.79 -16.11 6.78
N GLU A 23 15.70 -15.83 5.49
CA GLU A 23 16.74 -16.24 4.53
C GLU A 23 18.09 -15.61 4.84
N ILE A 24 18.08 -14.31 5.17
CA ILE A 24 19.31 -13.57 5.45
C ILE A 24 19.87 -13.92 6.85
N SER A 25 19.01 -14.24 7.82
CA SER A 25 19.45 -14.68 9.17
C SER A 25 20.29 -15.96 9.17
N LYS A 26 20.32 -16.73 8.07
CA LYS A 26 21.17 -17.92 7.91
C LYS A 26 22.64 -17.59 7.59
N MET A 27 22.96 -16.34 7.28
CA MET A 27 24.33 -15.93 6.93
C MET A 27 25.26 -16.01 8.14
N GLU A 28 26.48 -16.51 7.91
CA GLU A 28 27.50 -16.64 8.96
C GLU A 28 27.94 -15.25 9.45
N GLY A 29 28.01 -15.05 10.77
CA GLY A 29 28.38 -13.77 11.39
C GLY A 29 27.22 -12.79 11.66
N ILE A 30 25.97 -13.18 11.38
CA ILE A 30 24.76 -12.49 11.84
C ILE A 30 24.25 -13.19 13.11
N HIS A 31 24.17 -12.47 14.23
CA HIS A 31 23.63 -12.97 15.51
C HIS A 31 22.11 -12.79 15.59
N LYS A 32 21.61 -11.65 15.13
CA LYS A 32 20.18 -11.33 15.01
C LYS A 32 19.97 -10.45 13.78
N LEU A 33 18.87 -10.65 13.08
CA LEU A 33 18.44 -9.77 12.01
C LEU A 33 16.93 -9.61 12.11
N GLN A 34 16.44 -8.41 11.87
CA GLN A 34 15.02 -8.17 11.71
C GLN A 34 14.80 -7.09 10.66
N VAL A 35 14.02 -7.44 9.64
CA VAL A 35 13.57 -6.53 8.58
C VAL A 35 12.07 -6.33 8.73
N MET A 36 11.64 -5.11 9.01
CA MET A 36 10.23 -4.78 9.26
C MET A 36 9.91 -3.36 8.80
N MET A 37 8.64 -3.06 8.59
CA MET A 37 8.19 -1.68 8.36
C MET A 37 8.28 -0.84 9.65
N GLY A 38 8.53 0.45 9.54
CA GLY A 38 8.70 1.41 10.65
C GLY A 38 7.43 1.79 11.42
N THR A 39 6.47 0.87 11.56
CA THR A 39 5.24 1.09 12.33
C THR A 39 5.50 1.05 13.84
N ASP A 40 4.67 1.73 14.64
CA ASP A 40 4.83 1.75 16.10
C ASP A 40 4.73 0.35 16.74
N ALA A 41 3.89 -0.53 16.15
CA ALA A 41 3.81 -1.93 16.56
C ALA A 41 5.13 -2.66 16.33
N ASN A 42 5.74 -2.51 15.14
CA ASN A 42 7.02 -3.14 14.84
C ASN A 42 8.17 -2.56 15.66
N LYS A 43 8.16 -1.25 15.95
CA LYS A 43 9.14 -0.63 16.86
C LYS A 43 9.10 -1.25 18.25
N SER A 44 7.91 -1.57 18.74
CA SER A 44 7.73 -2.29 20.01
C SER A 44 8.31 -3.71 19.95
N ILE A 45 8.24 -4.38 18.78
CA ILE A 45 8.89 -5.68 18.55
C ILE A 45 10.42 -5.54 18.57
N PHE A 46 10.98 -4.54 17.89
CA PHE A 46 12.42 -4.25 17.96
C PHE A 46 12.88 -3.98 19.40
N ASP A 47 12.09 -3.25 20.18
CA ASP A 47 12.40 -2.95 21.59
C ASP A 47 12.45 -4.25 22.42
N ALA A 48 11.40 -5.08 22.30
CA ALA A 48 11.33 -6.36 22.98
C ALA A 48 12.48 -7.32 22.57
N ALA A 49 12.95 -7.25 21.33
CA ALA A 49 14.06 -8.06 20.82
C ALA A 49 15.46 -7.53 21.20
N GLY A 50 15.54 -6.34 21.80
CA GLY A 50 16.79 -5.63 22.10
C GLY A 50 17.49 -5.08 20.85
N LEU A 51 16.71 -4.77 19.81
CA LEU A 51 17.16 -4.32 18.49
C LEU A 51 16.70 -2.88 18.17
N LEU A 52 15.95 -2.20 19.04
CA LEU A 52 15.52 -0.82 18.77
C LEU A 52 16.69 0.17 18.94
N THR A 53 17.12 0.77 17.84
CA THR A 53 18.12 1.86 17.82
C THR A 53 17.44 3.22 17.71
N GLU A 54 18.15 4.32 18.02
CA GLU A 54 17.62 5.68 17.84
C GLU A 54 17.24 5.97 16.37
N GLU A 55 17.91 5.33 15.40
CA GLU A 55 17.59 5.47 13.98
C GLU A 55 16.29 4.74 13.63
N ALA A 56 16.09 3.52 14.14
CA ALA A 56 14.85 2.76 13.96
C ALA A 56 13.65 3.42 14.65
N GLU A 57 13.85 4.05 15.81
CA GLU A 57 12.78 4.77 16.51
C GLU A 57 12.22 5.96 15.70
N LYS A 58 13.11 6.64 14.95
CA LYS A 58 12.77 7.79 14.09
C LYS A 58 12.17 7.40 12.73
N ALA A 59 12.23 6.14 12.35
CA ALA A 59 11.68 5.66 11.08
C ALA A 59 10.15 5.89 11.02
N SER A 60 9.65 6.27 9.85
CA SER A 60 8.21 6.37 9.61
C SER A 60 7.61 5.00 9.29
N SER A 61 6.28 4.88 9.37
CA SER A 61 5.56 3.64 9.02
C SER A 61 5.78 3.17 7.57
N ASN A 62 6.28 4.06 6.72
CA ASN A 62 6.62 3.83 5.32
C ASN A 62 8.03 3.30 5.08
N ASP A 63 8.88 3.35 6.10
CA ASP A 63 10.28 3.04 5.94
C ASP A 63 10.50 1.57 6.27
N MET A 64 11.24 0.86 5.43
CA MET A 64 11.70 -0.47 5.77
C MET A 64 12.94 -0.34 6.66
N MET A 65 12.83 -0.84 7.88
CA MET A 65 13.90 -0.88 8.86
C MET A 65 14.62 -2.22 8.76
N ILE A 66 15.93 -2.18 8.57
CA ILE A 66 16.81 -3.34 8.60
C ILE A 66 17.70 -3.14 9.84
N VAL A 67 17.51 -3.96 10.87
CA VAL A 67 18.39 -3.95 12.04
C VAL A 67 19.15 -5.28 12.12
N LEU A 68 20.47 -5.16 12.12
CA LEU A 68 21.44 -6.25 12.11
C LEU A 68 22.23 -6.24 13.43
N ASP A 69 22.30 -7.37 14.13
CA ASP A 69 23.32 -7.62 15.14
C ASP A 69 24.40 -8.52 14.54
N ILE A 70 25.56 -7.93 14.22
CA ILE A 70 26.61 -8.55 13.40
C ILE A 70 27.97 -8.58 14.10
N GLU A 71 28.81 -9.55 13.73
CA GLU A 71 30.17 -9.70 14.26
C GLU A 71 31.14 -8.60 13.79
N SER A 72 30.99 -8.12 12.55
CA SER A 72 31.85 -7.11 11.92
C SER A 72 31.08 -6.27 10.89
N LYS A 73 31.60 -5.10 10.51
CA LYS A 73 30.98 -4.24 9.50
C LYS A 73 30.98 -4.84 8.09
N ASP A 74 31.93 -5.71 7.76
CA ASP A 74 32.03 -6.28 6.40
C ASP A 74 30.81 -7.16 6.06
N ILE A 75 30.19 -7.77 7.07
CA ILE A 75 28.97 -8.60 6.95
C ILE A 75 27.74 -7.74 6.63
N GLU A 76 27.74 -6.45 6.99
CA GLU A 76 26.64 -5.52 6.71
C GLU A 76 26.41 -5.34 5.20
N GLU A 77 27.48 -5.11 4.44
CA GLU A 77 27.37 -4.92 2.98
C GLU A 77 26.90 -6.20 2.29
N GLU A 78 27.39 -7.37 2.71
CA GLU A 78 26.96 -8.66 2.15
C GLU A 78 25.48 -8.93 2.46
N ALA A 79 25.04 -8.67 3.69
CA ALA A 79 23.65 -8.83 4.08
C ALA A 79 22.73 -7.86 3.32
N LEU A 80 23.13 -6.60 3.15
CA LEU A 80 22.37 -5.61 2.39
C LEU A 80 22.29 -5.97 0.89
N GLN A 81 23.36 -6.49 0.30
CA GLN A 81 23.33 -6.97 -1.09
C GLN A 81 22.39 -8.16 -1.25
N ALA A 82 22.42 -9.11 -0.33
CA ALA A 82 21.51 -10.25 -0.34
C ALA A 82 20.04 -9.83 -0.13
N ILE A 83 19.80 -8.83 0.73
CA ILE A 83 18.48 -8.21 0.89
C ILE A 83 18.02 -7.54 -0.41
N ASP A 84 18.84 -6.69 -1.01
CA ASP A 84 18.49 -6.01 -2.25
C ASP A 84 18.29 -7.01 -3.41
N GLN A 85 19.03 -8.12 -3.44
CA GLN A 85 18.84 -9.19 -4.43
C GLN A 85 17.53 -9.95 -4.19
N PHE A 86 17.20 -10.29 -2.96
CA PHE A 86 15.94 -10.97 -2.63
C PHE A 86 14.73 -10.11 -2.99
N LEU A 87 14.79 -8.80 -2.69
CA LEU A 87 13.76 -7.84 -3.08
C LEU A 87 13.65 -7.68 -4.60
N LYS A 88 14.78 -7.73 -5.32
CA LYS A 88 14.79 -7.75 -6.80
C LYS A 88 14.19 -9.04 -7.34
N ASP A 89 14.50 -10.21 -6.79
CA ASP A 89 13.96 -11.48 -7.26
C ASP A 89 12.44 -11.56 -7.02
N LEU A 90 11.97 -11.00 -5.90
CA LEU A 90 10.54 -10.75 -5.65
C LEU A 90 9.91 -9.83 -6.70
N ALA A 91 10.61 -8.76 -7.11
CA ALA A 91 10.15 -7.84 -8.13
C ALA A 91 10.18 -8.44 -9.55
N VAL A 92 11.20 -9.23 -9.91
CA VAL A 92 11.36 -9.85 -11.24
C VAL A 92 10.33 -10.97 -11.47
N LYS A 93 9.95 -11.71 -10.42
CA LYS A 93 8.79 -12.63 -10.49
C LYS A 93 7.49 -11.91 -10.85
N LYS A 94 7.36 -10.60 -10.56
CA LYS A 94 6.19 -9.79 -10.96
C LYS A 94 6.19 -9.41 -12.44
N GLU A 95 7.34 -9.35 -13.11
CA GLU A 95 7.46 -8.88 -14.51
C GLU A 95 7.53 -10.01 -15.55
N ASP A 96 8.02 -11.21 -15.18
CA ASP A 96 8.39 -12.25 -16.17
C ASP A 96 7.32 -13.33 -16.46
N THR A 97 6.05 -13.06 -16.19
CA THR A 97 4.96 -13.88 -16.75
C THR A 97 4.09 -13.02 -17.65
N GLY A 98 4.32 -13.07 -18.96
CA GLY A 98 3.40 -12.53 -19.98
C GLY A 98 2.01 -13.19 -20.00
N ASN A 99 1.66 -13.91 -18.93
CA ASN A 99 0.41 -14.63 -18.64
C ASN A 99 -0.09 -14.37 -17.18
N GLY A 100 0.55 -13.51 -16.38
CA GLY A 100 0.09 -13.19 -15.01
C GLY A 100 -1.14 -12.26 -14.98
N PRO A 101 -1.83 -12.13 -13.83
CA PRO A 101 -2.96 -11.20 -13.69
C PRO A 101 -2.51 -9.77 -13.99
N ALA A 102 -3.41 -8.96 -14.57
CA ALA A 102 -3.18 -7.52 -14.66
C ALA A 102 -2.97 -6.96 -13.25
N SER A 103 -1.92 -6.17 -13.05
CA SER A 103 -1.67 -5.48 -11.79
C SER A 103 -2.15 -4.03 -11.85
N VAL A 104 -2.81 -3.60 -10.77
CA VAL A 104 -3.37 -2.26 -10.57
C VAL A 104 -3.03 -1.75 -9.17
N ARG A 105 -3.13 -0.44 -8.95
CA ARG A 105 -2.73 0.20 -7.68
C ARG A 105 -3.88 0.84 -6.91
N ASN A 106 -5.11 0.74 -7.41
CA ASN A 106 -6.29 1.31 -6.79
C ASN A 106 -7.56 0.58 -7.25
N TRP A 107 -8.65 0.80 -6.52
CA TRP A 107 -9.97 0.22 -6.80
C TRP A 107 -10.50 0.58 -8.19
N ASP A 108 -10.35 1.84 -8.63
CA ASP A 108 -10.82 2.27 -9.96
C ASP A 108 -10.12 1.50 -11.08
N GLY A 109 -8.80 1.29 -10.95
CA GLY A 109 -8.02 0.46 -11.85
C GLY A 109 -8.47 -0.99 -11.82
N ALA A 110 -8.73 -1.54 -10.63
CA ALA A 110 -9.20 -2.91 -10.46
C ALA A 110 -10.57 -3.16 -11.13
N LEU A 111 -11.52 -2.26 -10.89
CA LEU A 111 -12.87 -2.34 -11.45
C LEU A 111 -12.88 -2.08 -12.96
N LYS A 112 -11.97 -1.25 -13.49
CA LYS A 112 -11.79 -1.09 -14.94
C LYS A 112 -11.15 -2.33 -15.58
N ALA A 113 -10.19 -2.96 -14.90
CA ALA A 113 -9.49 -4.14 -15.39
C ALA A 113 -10.37 -5.40 -15.32
N LEU A 114 -11.25 -5.50 -14.32
CA LEU A 114 -12.19 -6.61 -14.15
C LEU A 114 -13.60 -6.09 -13.76
N PRO A 115 -14.39 -5.57 -14.73
CA PRO A 115 -15.72 -5.01 -14.46
C PRO A 115 -16.75 -5.99 -13.91
N ASP A 116 -16.56 -7.29 -14.15
CA ASP A 116 -17.45 -8.36 -13.69
C ASP A 116 -17.00 -8.95 -12.33
N ALA A 117 -16.05 -8.32 -11.63
CA ALA A 117 -15.58 -8.79 -10.34
C ALA A 117 -16.74 -8.90 -9.33
N ASN A 118 -16.82 -10.03 -8.64
CA ASN A 118 -17.88 -10.32 -7.66
C ASN A 118 -17.35 -10.74 -6.29
N LEU A 119 -16.02 -10.83 -6.15
CA LEU A 119 -15.33 -11.20 -4.92
C LEU A 119 -14.04 -10.38 -4.75
N ALA A 120 -13.83 -9.83 -3.56
CA ALA A 120 -12.55 -9.31 -3.11
C ALA A 120 -11.88 -10.33 -2.17
N LEU A 121 -10.66 -10.76 -2.49
CA LEU A 121 -9.84 -11.61 -1.63
C LEU A 121 -8.83 -10.73 -0.88
N ILE A 122 -9.02 -10.56 0.43
CA ILE A 122 -8.34 -9.55 1.24
C ILE A 122 -7.38 -10.24 2.21
N SER A 123 -6.10 -9.93 2.09
CA SER A 123 -4.99 -10.50 2.86
C SER A 123 -3.97 -9.43 3.30
N VAL A 124 -4.43 -8.20 3.50
CA VAL A 124 -3.63 -7.08 4.06
C VAL A 124 -3.54 -7.16 5.58
N ALA A 125 -2.68 -6.37 6.22
CA ALA A 125 -2.62 -6.34 7.68
C ALA A 125 -3.96 -5.90 8.31
N GLY A 126 -4.36 -6.55 9.42
CA GLY A 126 -5.67 -6.41 10.05
C GLY A 126 -6.13 -4.99 10.32
N THR A 127 -5.20 -4.13 10.74
CA THR A 127 -5.44 -2.69 10.98
C THR A 127 -6.03 -1.96 9.77
N TYR A 128 -5.77 -2.43 8.55
CA TYR A 128 -6.22 -1.82 7.30
C TYR A 128 -7.32 -2.62 6.60
N ALA A 129 -7.53 -3.88 6.95
CA ALA A 129 -8.45 -4.77 6.25
C ALA A 129 -9.90 -4.27 6.31
N ALA A 130 -10.34 -3.67 7.42
CA ALA A 130 -11.70 -3.13 7.57
C ALA A 130 -12.07 -2.12 6.47
N ALA A 131 -11.14 -1.24 6.09
CA ALA A 131 -11.36 -0.25 5.05
C ALA A 131 -11.51 -0.91 3.66
N GLU A 132 -10.72 -1.95 3.38
CA GLU A 132 -10.80 -2.66 2.09
C GLU A 132 -12.03 -3.55 1.99
N ILE A 133 -12.49 -4.14 3.10
CA ILE A 133 -13.78 -4.87 3.16
C ILE A 133 -14.91 -3.88 2.87
N GLU A 134 -14.87 -2.70 3.48
CA GLU A 134 -15.85 -1.64 3.24
C GLU A 134 -15.87 -1.21 1.77
N ASN A 135 -14.70 -0.98 1.16
CA ASN A 135 -14.58 -0.64 -0.26
C ASN A 135 -15.15 -1.75 -1.16
N ALA A 136 -14.89 -3.03 -0.86
CA ALA A 136 -15.46 -4.15 -1.60
C ALA A 136 -16.99 -4.12 -1.56
N LEU A 137 -17.57 -3.98 -0.36
CA LEU A 137 -19.02 -3.92 -0.16
C LEU A 137 -19.64 -2.68 -0.81
N ASP A 138 -18.93 -1.54 -0.84
CA ASP A 138 -19.40 -0.31 -1.50
C ASP A 138 -19.41 -0.40 -3.02
N ASN A 139 -18.56 -1.25 -3.58
CA ASN A 139 -18.56 -1.57 -5.01
C ASN A 139 -19.42 -2.80 -5.37
N GLY A 140 -20.13 -3.39 -4.40
CA GLY A 140 -21.06 -4.50 -4.64
C GLY A 140 -20.41 -5.88 -4.70
N LEU A 141 -19.20 -6.05 -4.14
CA LEU A 141 -18.47 -7.31 -4.13
C LEU A 141 -18.65 -8.03 -2.79
N ASN A 142 -18.68 -9.35 -2.82
CA ASN A 142 -18.47 -10.17 -1.63
C ASN A 142 -17.02 -10.01 -1.15
N ALA A 143 -16.75 -10.27 0.13
CA ALA A 143 -15.40 -10.21 0.68
C ALA A 143 -15.00 -11.55 1.29
N PHE A 144 -13.90 -12.12 0.81
CA PHE A 144 -13.18 -13.22 1.47
C PHE A 144 -11.99 -12.62 2.22
N VAL A 145 -12.03 -12.69 3.54
CA VAL A 145 -11.13 -11.96 4.43
C VAL A 145 -10.19 -12.95 5.11
N PHE A 146 -9.06 -13.19 4.46
CA PHE A 146 -7.96 -13.94 5.04
C PHE A 146 -7.31 -13.16 6.19
N SER A 147 -7.27 -11.82 6.08
CA SER A 147 -6.73 -10.93 7.10
C SER A 147 -7.29 -11.25 8.49
N ASP A 148 -6.37 -11.42 9.44
CA ASP A 148 -6.66 -11.54 10.86
C ASP A 148 -6.40 -10.19 11.57
N ASN A 149 -6.57 -10.10 12.90
CA ASN A 149 -6.36 -8.91 13.72
C ASN A 149 -7.28 -7.72 13.34
N VAL A 150 -8.46 -8.03 12.79
CA VAL A 150 -9.51 -7.04 12.58
C VAL A 150 -10.32 -6.90 13.88
N PRO A 151 -10.55 -5.67 14.38
CA PRO A 151 -11.36 -5.43 15.57
C PRO A 151 -12.74 -6.08 15.45
N LYS A 152 -13.22 -6.65 16.55
CA LYS A 152 -14.47 -7.39 16.59
C LYS A 152 -15.68 -6.50 16.27
N GLU A 153 -15.64 -5.23 16.70
CA GLU A 153 -16.67 -4.24 16.39
C GLU A 153 -16.77 -3.98 14.88
N GLU A 154 -15.63 -3.95 14.19
CA GLU A 154 -15.59 -3.80 12.73
C GLU A 154 -16.12 -5.05 12.02
N GLU A 155 -15.78 -6.26 12.48
CA GLU A 155 -16.38 -7.49 11.95
C GLU A 155 -17.90 -7.46 12.02
N VAL A 156 -18.46 -7.12 13.19
CA VAL A 156 -19.92 -7.03 13.39
C VAL A 156 -20.53 -5.99 12.45
N ARG A 157 -19.92 -4.80 12.37
CA ARG A 157 -20.38 -3.71 11.50
C ARG A 157 -20.40 -4.11 10.03
N LEU A 158 -19.32 -4.72 9.55
CA LEU A 158 -19.12 -5.08 8.15
C LEU A 158 -19.99 -6.27 7.74
N LYS A 159 -20.15 -7.29 8.59
CA LYS A 159 -21.09 -8.40 8.34
C LYS A 159 -22.54 -7.92 8.28
N LYS A 160 -22.95 -7.00 9.15
CA LYS A 160 -24.29 -6.37 9.08
C LYS A 160 -24.48 -5.58 7.79
N LYS A 161 -23.49 -4.77 7.40
CA LYS A 161 -23.50 -4.04 6.11
C LYS A 161 -23.62 -5.00 4.93
N ALA A 162 -22.91 -6.12 4.96
CA ALA A 162 -22.96 -7.14 3.91
C ALA A 162 -24.36 -7.78 3.82
N HIS A 163 -24.92 -8.21 4.96
CA HIS A 163 -26.28 -8.73 5.07
C HIS A 163 -27.32 -7.76 4.48
N GLU A 164 -27.27 -6.48 4.86
CA GLU A 164 -28.16 -5.43 4.35
C GLU A 164 -28.04 -5.22 2.83
N LYS A 165 -26.84 -5.44 2.26
CA LYS A 165 -26.57 -5.33 0.81
C LYS A 165 -26.81 -6.63 0.03
N GLY A 166 -27.09 -7.76 0.71
CA GLY A 166 -27.16 -9.06 0.06
C GLY A 166 -25.81 -9.59 -0.40
N LEU A 167 -24.75 -9.33 0.37
CA LEU A 167 -23.38 -9.77 0.13
C LEU A 167 -22.87 -10.58 1.32
N LEU A 168 -21.80 -11.33 1.11
CA LEU A 168 -21.13 -12.09 2.16
C LEU A 168 -19.80 -11.44 2.56
N VAL A 169 -19.54 -11.42 3.87
CA VAL A 169 -18.20 -11.22 4.44
C VAL A 169 -17.78 -12.53 5.10
N MET A 170 -16.89 -13.25 4.42
CA MET A 170 -16.31 -14.54 4.82
C MET A 170 -15.01 -14.27 5.58
N GLY A 171 -15.07 -14.24 6.91
CA GLY A 171 -13.99 -13.75 7.78
C GLY A 171 -14.42 -12.55 8.61
N PRO A 172 -13.51 -11.83 9.29
CA PRO A 172 -12.04 -11.96 9.32
C PRO A 172 -11.54 -13.33 9.83
N ASP A 173 -10.24 -13.58 9.66
CA ASP A 173 -9.61 -14.88 10.00
C ASP A 173 -10.30 -16.06 9.28
N CYS A 174 -10.47 -15.90 7.96
CA CYS A 174 -11.00 -16.95 7.09
C CYS A 174 -9.87 -17.55 6.25
N GLY A 175 -9.24 -18.61 6.78
CA GLY A 175 -8.08 -19.24 6.15
C GLY A 175 -8.37 -20.03 4.86
N THR A 176 -9.56 -20.63 4.74
CA THR A 176 -9.87 -21.65 3.73
C THR A 176 -11.19 -21.34 3.02
N GLY A 177 -11.20 -21.49 1.70
CA GLY A 177 -12.39 -21.27 0.87
C GLY A 177 -12.33 -22.02 -0.45
N LEU A 178 -13.45 -22.61 -0.86
CA LEU A 178 -13.64 -23.17 -2.20
C LEU A 178 -15.00 -22.69 -2.70
N ILE A 179 -15.06 -21.88 -3.75
CA ILE A 179 -16.33 -21.31 -4.24
C ILE A 179 -16.46 -21.65 -5.72
N GLY A 180 -17.49 -22.43 -6.08
CA GLY A 180 -17.69 -22.86 -7.47
C GLY A 180 -16.52 -23.68 -8.00
N GLY A 181 -15.87 -24.46 -7.13
CA GLY A 181 -14.65 -25.21 -7.44
C GLY A 181 -13.35 -24.38 -7.52
N ILE A 182 -13.37 -23.09 -7.20
CA ILE A 182 -12.18 -22.23 -7.18
C ILE A 182 -11.58 -22.19 -5.77
N PRO A 183 -10.33 -22.68 -5.57
CA PRO A 183 -9.64 -22.58 -4.29
C PRO A 183 -9.24 -21.13 -3.96
N LEU A 184 -9.43 -20.72 -2.71
CA LEU A 184 -9.11 -19.40 -2.18
C LEU A 184 -8.23 -19.54 -0.93
N ALA A 185 -7.20 -18.70 -0.81
CA ALA A 185 -6.23 -18.71 0.30
C ALA A 185 -5.64 -20.11 0.59
N PHE A 186 -5.72 -20.61 1.82
CA PHE A 186 -5.17 -21.90 2.24
C PHE A 186 -6.18 -23.02 2.01
N THR A 187 -6.12 -23.64 0.84
CA THR A 187 -7.14 -24.60 0.41
C THR A 187 -6.56 -25.79 -0.35
N ASN A 188 -7.16 -26.96 -0.13
CA ASN A 188 -6.84 -28.20 -0.83
C ASN A 188 -7.54 -28.29 -2.19
N VAL A 189 -6.97 -29.06 -3.11
CA VAL A 189 -7.55 -29.38 -4.41
C VAL A 189 -8.57 -30.51 -4.26
N ILE A 190 -9.84 -30.14 -4.09
CA ILE A 190 -10.95 -31.07 -3.91
C ILE A 190 -11.67 -31.31 -5.23
N ARG A 191 -12.12 -32.55 -5.47
CA ARG A 191 -12.94 -32.82 -6.66
C ARG A 191 -14.31 -32.14 -6.59
N PRO A 192 -14.85 -31.68 -7.73
CA PRO A 192 -16.22 -31.20 -7.80
C PRO A 192 -17.24 -32.27 -7.40
N GLY A 193 -18.32 -31.87 -6.73
CA GLY A 193 -19.45 -32.74 -6.40
C GLY A 193 -20.68 -31.95 -5.98
N ASN A 194 -21.56 -32.58 -5.20
CA ASN A 194 -22.87 -32.09 -4.76
C ASN A 194 -22.95 -31.79 -3.25
N ILE A 195 -21.83 -31.85 -2.53
CA ILE A 195 -21.75 -31.52 -1.11
C ILE A 195 -21.30 -30.06 -0.96
N SER A 196 -21.94 -29.26 -0.13
CA SER A 196 -21.46 -27.91 0.21
C SER A 196 -21.21 -27.79 1.70
N ILE A 197 -20.06 -27.23 2.05
CA ILE A 197 -19.58 -27.06 3.42
C ILE A 197 -19.68 -25.58 3.79
N VAL A 198 -20.20 -25.29 4.99
CA VAL A 198 -20.14 -23.96 5.61
C VAL A 198 -19.51 -24.13 6.98
N GLY A 199 -18.47 -23.35 7.29
CA GLY A 199 -17.78 -23.54 8.56
C GLY A 199 -17.06 -22.33 9.12
N ALA A 200 -17.13 -22.18 10.44
CA ALA A 200 -16.30 -21.24 11.21
C ALA A 200 -14.96 -21.89 11.61
N SER A 201 -14.33 -22.57 10.65
CA SER A 201 -13.16 -23.41 10.88
C SER A 201 -12.40 -23.68 9.58
N GLY A 202 -11.17 -23.16 9.46
CA GLY A 202 -10.31 -23.41 8.30
C GLY A 202 -9.91 -24.89 8.19
N THR A 203 -9.12 -25.39 9.13
CA THR A 203 -8.62 -26.78 9.08
C THR A 203 -9.70 -27.84 9.27
N GLY A 204 -10.85 -27.51 9.88
CA GLY A 204 -12.01 -28.41 9.91
C GLY A 204 -12.65 -28.57 8.53
N ILE A 205 -12.79 -27.48 7.78
CA ILE A 205 -13.20 -27.53 6.37
C ILE A 205 -12.22 -28.38 5.56
N GLN A 206 -10.91 -28.18 5.74
CA GLN A 206 -9.88 -28.95 5.02
C GLN A 206 -9.95 -30.45 5.35
N GLU A 207 -10.06 -30.82 6.62
CA GLU A 207 -10.14 -32.24 7.02
C GLU A 207 -11.37 -32.92 6.45
N VAL A 208 -12.55 -32.33 6.65
CA VAL A 208 -13.79 -32.92 6.13
C VAL A 208 -13.77 -33.01 4.60
N SER A 209 -13.37 -31.94 3.91
CA SER A 209 -13.34 -31.92 2.44
C SER A 209 -12.32 -32.90 1.85
N THR A 210 -11.15 -33.05 2.46
CA THR A 210 -10.13 -34.01 1.98
C THR A 210 -10.54 -35.46 2.25
N ILE A 211 -11.20 -35.76 3.38
CA ILE A 211 -11.78 -37.09 3.62
C ILE A 211 -12.90 -37.37 2.61
N ILE A 212 -13.79 -36.41 2.34
CA ILE A 212 -14.84 -36.53 1.31
C ILE A 212 -14.22 -36.91 -0.04
N ASP A 213 -13.14 -36.23 -0.46
CA ASP A 213 -12.43 -36.56 -1.70
C ASP A 213 -11.86 -37.99 -1.67
N ARG A 214 -11.17 -38.37 -0.60
CA ARG A 214 -10.60 -39.72 -0.44
C ARG A 214 -11.66 -40.82 -0.47
N LEU A 215 -12.86 -40.56 0.07
CA LEU A 215 -14.02 -41.46 0.04
C LEU A 215 -14.75 -41.50 -1.32
N GLY A 216 -14.37 -40.64 -2.26
CA GLY A 216 -14.95 -40.62 -3.60
C GLY A 216 -16.08 -39.61 -3.80
N GLY A 217 -16.46 -38.85 -2.78
CA GLY A 217 -17.38 -37.72 -2.88
C GLY A 217 -16.69 -36.46 -3.38
N GLY A 218 -17.44 -35.38 -3.56
CA GLY A 218 -16.89 -34.10 -4.03
C GLY A 218 -17.64 -32.90 -3.45
N VAL A 219 -16.99 -31.75 -3.48
CA VAL A 219 -17.46 -30.51 -2.86
C VAL A 219 -17.77 -29.46 -3.94
N THR A 220 -18.93 -28.81 -3.84
CA THR A 220 -19.34 -27.69 -4.69
C THR A 220 -18.80 -26.36 -4.15
N HIS A 221 -19.06 -26.13 -2.87
CA HIS A 221 -18.61 -24.96 -2.11
C HIS A 221 -18.06 -25.41 -0.76
N ALA A 222 -17.02 -24.76 -0.27
CA ALA A 222 -16.55 -24.79 1.10
C ALA A 222 -16.37 -23.34 1.56
N ILE A 223 -17.36 -22.81 2.28
CA ILE A 223 -17.46 -21.39 2.63
C ILE A 223 -17.03 -21.22 4.08
N GLY A 224 -15.85 -20.67 4.28
CA GLY A 224 -15.39 -20.22 5.59
C GLY A 224 -16.13 -18.95 6.01
N THR A 225 -16.59 -18.89 7.27
CA THR A 225 -17.35 -17.72 7.78
C THR A 225 -16.53 -16.80 8.69
N GLY A 226 -15.31 -17.22 9.03
CA GLY A 226 -14.42 -16.57 10.01
C GLY A 226 -14.52 -17.21 11.38
N GLY A 227 -13.38 -17.31 12.10
CA GLY A 227 -13.28 -18.06 13.35
C GLY A 227 -14.19 -17.58 14.49
N ARG A 228 -14.72 -16.36 14.40
CA ARG A 228 -15.55 -15.71 15.43
C ARG A 228 -17.03 -15.59 15.04
N ASP A 229 -17.43 -16.10 13.88
CA ASP A 229 -18.79 -15.90 13.34
C ASP A 229 -19.89 -16.41 14.29
N LEU A 230 -19.69 -17.55 14.96
CA LEU A 230 -20.65 -18.11 15.93
C LEU A 230 -20.46 -17.59 17.38
N SER A 231 -19.77 -16.46 17.56
CA SER A 231 -19.77 -15.75 18.85
C SER A 231 -21.08 -15.01 19.09
N ASP A 232 -21.42 -14.76 20.36
CA ASP A 232 -22.65 -14.07 20.75
C ASP A 232 -22.80 -12.69 20.08
N GLU A 233 -21.71 -11.95 19.93
CA GLU A 233 -21.74 -10.58 19.42
C GLU A 233 -21.83 -10.51 17.89
N VAL A 234 -21.28 -11.50 17.18
CA VAL A 234 -21.39 -11.58 15.72
C VAL A 234 -22.72 -12.20 15.32
N GLY A 235 -23.18 -13.24 16.02
CA GLY A 235 -24.52 -13.81 15.85
C GLY A 235 -24.69 -14.63 14.57
N ALA A 236 -23.64 -15.28 14.08
CA ALA A 236 -23.62 -16.20 12.94
C ALA A 236 -24.21 -15.62 11.65
N ILE A 237 -23.98 -14.32 11.38
CA ILE A 237 -24.57 -13.62 10.22
C ILE A 237 -24.20 -14.32 8.91
N THR A 238 -22.91 -14.52 8.67
CA THR A 238 -22.43 -15.10 7.40
C THR A 238 -22.84 -16.57 7.30
N MET A 239 -22.79 -17.34 8.40
CA MET A 239 -23.26 -18.73 8.40
C MET A 239 -24.75 -18.82 8.06
N LYS A 240 -25.62 -18.02 8.69
CA LYS A 240 -27.07 -18.05 8.44
C LYS A 240 -27.40 -17.65 7.00
N ASP A 241 -26.80 -16.57 6.49
CA ASP A 241 -27.04 -16.12 5.10
C ASP A 241 -26.59 -17.16 4.07
N THR A 242 -25.46 -17.83 4.33
CA THR A 242 -24.95 -18.90 3.46
C THR A 242 -25.84 -20.14 3.50
N LEU A 243 -26.31 -20.55 4.69
CA LEU A 243 -27.20 -21.71 4.83
C LEU A 243 -28.53 -21.50 4.10
N LEU A 244 -29.10 -20.31 4.19
CA LEU A 244 -30.31 -19.94 3.44
C LEU A 244 -30.07 -20.05 1.93
N ALA A 245 -28.96 -19.51 1.43
CA ALA A 245 -28.65 -19.57 0.00
C ALA A 245 -28.40 -21.02 -0.48
N LEU A 246 -27.73 -21.86 0.33
CA LEU A 246 -27.49 -23.27 0.01
C LEU A 246 -28.75 -24.13 0.07
N ALA A 247 -29.72 -23.78 0.92
CA ALA A 247 -31.02 -24.44 0.94
C ALA A 247 -31.73 -24.33 -0.42
N GLU A 248 -31.55 -23.20 -1.13
CA GLU A 248 -32.11 -22.94 -2.45
C GLU A 248 -31.16 -23.28 -3.63
N HIS A 249 -29.89 -23.63 -3.35
CA HIS A 249 -28.89 -23.88 -4.41
C HIS A 249 -29.00 -25.30 -5.00
N ASP A 250 -29.61 -25.44 -6.18
CA ASP A 250 -29.90 -26.74 -6.82
C ASP A 250 -28.71 -27.73 -6.91
N PRO A 251 -27.47 -27.33 -7.25
CA PRO A 251 -26.33 -28.24 -7.30
C PRO A 251 -25.91 -28.81 -5.94
N THR A 252 -26.32 -28.18 -4.83
CA THR A 252 -26.07 -28.68 -3.48
C THR A 252 -27.17 -29.65 -3.07
N GLU A 253 -26.81 -30.93 -2.92
CA GLU A 253 -27.72 -31.98 -2.44
C GLU A 253 -27.54 -32.27 -0.94
N VAL A 254 -26.33 -32.07 -0.40
CA VAL A 254 -26.03 -32.25 1.04
C VAL A 254 -25.27 -31.02 1.55
N ILE A 255 -25.70 -30.50 2.70
CA ILE A 255 -25.04 -29.39 3.39
C ILE A 255 -24.25 -29.93 4.57
N VAL A 256 -23.03 -29.45 4.77
CA VAL A 256 -22.19 -29.77 5.92
C VAL A 256 -21.94 -28.49 6.71
N VAL A 257 -22.13 -28.55 8.03
CA VAL A 257 -21.90 -27.45 8.96
C VAL A 257 -20.80 -27.82 9.93
N ILE A 258 -19.77 -26.98 10.03
CA ILE A 258 -18.61 -27.21 10.88
C ILE A 258 -18.40 -26.01 11.79
N SER A 259 -18.36 -26.23 13.10
CA SER A 259 -17.96 -25.19 14.03
C SER A 259 -17.16 -25.74 15.20
N LYS A 260 -16.20 -24.92 15.67
CA LYS A 260 -15.70 -24.97 17.06
C LYS A 260 -16.87 -24.76 18.04
N PRO A 261 -16.74 -25.09 19.34
CA PRO A 261 -17.84 -24.96 20.30
C PRO A 261 -18.47 -23.55 20.24
N PRO A 262 -19.71 -23.43 19.72
CA PRO A 262 -20.39 -22.14 19.58
C PRO A 262 -20.92 -21.65 20.93
N ALA A 263 -21.29 -20.37 21.00
CA ALA A 263 -22.09 -19.92 22.13
C ALA A 263 -23.49 -20.56 22.08
N LYS A 264 -24.02 -20.96 23.24
CA LYS A 264 -25.22 -21.80 23.31
C LYS A 264 -26.42 -21.20 22.58
N GLU A 265 -26.65 -19.90 22.74
CA GLU A 265 -27.80 -19.21 22.13
C GLU A 265 -27.66 -19.20 20.60
N VAL A 266 -26.48 -18.82 20.08
CA VAL A 266 -26.18 -18.82 18.64
C VAL A 266 -26.27 -20.22 18.04
N ARG A 267 -25.80 -21.24 18.77
CA ARG A 267 -25.93 -22.65 18.38
C ARG A 267 -27.39 -23.06 18.22
N ASP A 268 -28.21 -22.75 19.21
CA ASP A 268 -29.62 -23.13 19.24
C ASP A 268 -30.39 -22.41 18.10
N GLU A 269 -30.03 -21.17 17.77
CA GLU A 269 -30.54 -20.48 16.56
C GLU A 269 -30.13 -21.18 15.26
N VAL A 270 -28.84 -21.50 15.10
CA VAL A 270 -28.34 -22.18 13.89
C VAL A 270 -29.01 -23.54 13.72
N VAL A 271 -29.12 -24.34 14.78
CA VAL A 271 -29.79 -25.66 14.71
C VAL A 271 -31.27 -25.53 14.38
N THR A 272 -31.96 -24.53 14.91
CA THR A 272 -33.35 -24.24 14.53
C THR A 272 -33.45 -23.95 13.03
N LEU A 273 -32.50 -23.20 12.46
CA LEU A 273 -32.41 -22.95 11.02
C LEU A 273 -32.17 -24.24 10.24
N LEU A 274 -31.27 -25.13 10.71
CA LEU A 274 -30.98 -26.40 10.02
C LEU A 274 -32.22 -27.28 9.87
N HIS A 275 -33.10 -27.32 10.89
CA HIS A 275 -34.34 -28.10 10.82
C HIS A 275 -35.40 -27.54 9.85
N GLY A 276 -35.27 -26.28 9.45
CA GLY A 276 -36.08 -25.66 8.41
C GLY A 276 -35.64 -26.02 6.98
N ILE A 277 -34.43 -26.57 6.81
CA ILE A 277 -33.88 -26.94 5.50
C ILE A 277 -34.42 -28.32 5.08
N ASP A 278 -34.89 -28.41 3.83
CA ASP A 278 -35.45 -29.66 3.27
C ASP A 278 -34.38 -30.64 2.74
N LYS A 279 -33.15 -30.16 2.57
CA LYS A 279 -31.99 -30.97 2.16
C LYS A 279 -31.33 -31.63 3.38
N PRO A 280 -30.73 -32.81 3.24
CA PRO A 280 -29.93 -33.42 4.31
C PRO A 280 -28.80 -32.48 4.77
N VAL A 281 -28.70 -32.28 6.09
CA VAL A 281 -27.64 -31.47 6.71
C VAL A 281 -26.82 -32.34 7.65
N VAL A 282 -25.51 -32.37 7.50
CA VAL A 282 -24.58 -32.98 8.47
C VAL A 282 -23.95 -31.89 9.30
N ALA A 283 -24.09 -31.93 10.62
CA ALA A 283 -23.59 -30.87 11.50
C ALA A 283 -22.61 -31.42 12.54
N VAL A 284 -21.44 -30.80 12.66
CA VAL A 284 -20.47 -31.05 13.73
C VAL A 284 -20.21 -29.77 14.50
N PHE A 285 -20.60 -29.79 15.77
CA PHE A 285 -20.25 -28.78 16.76
C PHE A 285 -19.23 -29.42 17.69
N LEU A 286 -17.94 -29.13 17.48
CA LEU A 286 -16.87 -29.76 18.26
C LEU A 286 -17.10 -29.49 19.75
N GLY A 287 -16.97 -30.54 20.57
CA GLY A 287 -17.30 -30.54 21.99
C GLY A 287 -18.66 -31.15 22.32
N GLU A 288 -19.53 -31.39 21.33
CA GLU A 288 -20.80 -32.11 21.53
C GLU A 288 -20.64 -33.62 21.24
N ASN A 289 -21.28 -34.46 22.05
CA ASN A 289 -21.37 -35.92 21.83
C ASN A 289 -22.84 -36.32 21.60
N PRO A 290 -23.37 -36.09 20.38
CA PRO A 290 -24.77 -36.33 20.07
C PRO A 290 -25.12 -37.83 20.12
N THR A 291 -26.28 -38.14 20.71
CA THR A 291 -26.80 -39.52 20.84
C THR A 291 -27.82 -39.89 19.76
N ALA A 292 -28.25 -38.93 18.95
CA ALA A 292 -29.27 -39.12 17.92
C ALA A 292 -29.06 -38.17 16.73
N HIS A 293 -29.61 -38.55 15.58
CA HIS A 293 -29.90 -37.68 14.45
C HIS A 293 -31.37 -37.26 14.53
N GLU A 294 -31.71 -36.07 14.03
CA GLU A 294 -33.03 -35.47 14.21
C GLU A 294 -33.62 -34.99 12.87
N GLY A 295 -34.64 -35.68 12.39
CA GLY A 295 -35.23 -35.39 11.08
C GLY A 295 -34.20 -35.53 9.96
N GLU A 296 -33.94 -34.45 9.22
CA GLU A 296 -32.93 -34.38 8.14
C GLU A 296 -31.58 -33.80 8.62
N VAL A 297 -31.42 -33.59 9.94
CA VAL A 297 -30.17 -33.08 10.54
C VAL A 297 -29.41 -34.22 11.20
N TYR A 298 -28.24 -34.53 10.65
CA TYR A 298 -27.37 -35.61 11.05
C TYR A 298 -26.21 -35.05 11.88
N PHE A 299 -26.35 -35.09 13.20
CA PHE A 299 -25.29 -34.64 14.12
C PHE A 299 -24.13 -35.64 14.17
N ALA A 300 -22.91 -35.13 13.96
CA ALA A 300 -21.66 -35.87 14.03
C ALA A 300 -20.85 -35.45 15.27
N HIS A 301 -20.02 -36.37 15.77
CA HIS A 301 -19.13 -36.14 16.89
C HIS A 301 -17.69 -35.81 16.44
N THR A 302 -17.25 -36.36 15.30
CA THR A 302 -15.92 -36.13 14.72
C THR A 302 -16.00 -35.58 13.30
N LEU A 303 -14.93 -34.93 12.84
CA LEU A 303 -14.75 -34.48 11.46
C LEU A 303 -14.76 -35.67 10.49
N GLU A 304 -14.18 -36.80 10.88
CA GLU A 304 -14.23 -38.04 10.11
C GLU A 304 -15.67 -38.55 9.95
N GLU A 305 -16.43 -38.64 11.05
CA GLU A 305 -17.83 -39.05 11.00
C GLU A 305 -18.65 -38.11 10.12
N THR A 306 -18.38 -36.81 10.20
CA THR A 306 -19.02 -35.78 9.37
C THR A 306 -18.82 -36.06 7.88
N ALA A 307 -17.58 -36.34 7.45
CA ALA A 307 -17.26 -36.64 6.07
C ALA A 307 -17.94 -37.94 5.58
N HIS A 308 -17.93 -38.99 6.42
CA HIS A 308 -18.58 -40.27 6.10
C HIS A 308 -20.09 -40.13 5.93
N LEU A 309 -20.77 -39.43 6.85
CA LEU A 309 -22.19 -39.15 6.76
C LEU A 309 -22.52 -38.34 5.50
N ALA A 310 -21.74 -37.30 5.21
CA ALA A 310 -21.95 -36.44 4.05
C ALA A 310 -21.86 -37.24 2.73
N VAL A 311 -20.85 -38.10 2.59
CA VAL A 311 -20.68 -38.96 1.41
C VAL A 311 -21.77 -40.02 1.33
N ALA A 312 -22.17 -40.63 2.44
CA ALA A 312 -23.24 -41.62 2.47
C ALA A 312 -24.56 -41.00 1.97
N LEU A 313 -24.94 -39.84 2.51
CA LEU A 313 -26.16 -39.12 2.13
C LEU A 313 -26.11 -38.65 0.66
N SER A 314 -24.99 -38.07 0.23
CA SER A 314 -24.77 -37.62 -1.15
C SER A 314 -24.90 -38.74 -2.19
N GLN A 315 -24.60 -39.98 -1.79
CA GLN A 315 -24.66 -41.15 -2.65
C GLN A 315 -25.92 -42.01 -2.44
N GLY A 316 -26.85 -41.58 -1.56
CA GLY A 316 -28.05 -42.35 -1.20
C GLY A 316 -27.73 -43.71 -0.55
N LYS A 317 -26.59 -43.82 0.15
CA LYS A 317 -26.14 -45.03 0.85
C LYS A 317 -26.58 -45.01 2.31
N SER A 318 -26.52 -46.17 2.96
CA SER A 318 -26.78 -46.28 4.40
C SER A 318 -25.75 -45.50 5.22
N ILE A 319 -26.22 -44.73 6.19
CA ILE A 319 -25.41 -44.01 7.18
C ILE A 319 -24.86 -44.95 8.28
N GLU A 320 -25.31 -46.21 8.34
CA GLU A 320 -24.86 -47.21 9.32
C GLU A 320 -23.55 -47.90 8.92
N ALA A 321 -22.88 -47.45 7.85
CA ALA A 321 -21.61 -48.03 7.42
C ALA A 321 -20.53 -47.84 8.49
N GLU A 322 -19.91 -48.94 8.93
CA GLU A 322 -18.86 -48.91 9.95
C GLU A 322 -17.60 -48.20 9.41
N ILE A 323 -17.17 -47.15 10.11
CA ILE A 323 -15.93 -46.45 9.81
C ILE A 323 -14.77 -47.37 10.23
N PRO A 324 -13.83 -47.71 9.31
CA PRO A 324 -12.69 -48.56 9.65
C PRO A 324 -11.89 -47.97 10.80
N LYS A 325 -11.73 -48.72 11.90
CA LYS A 325 -10.93 -48.30 13.05
C LYS A 325 -9.54 -48.93 13.03
N PRO A 326 -8.51 -48.22 13.49
CA PRO A 326 -7.19 -48.83 13.70
C PRO A 326 -7.29 -49.95 14.75
N GLN A 327 -6.57 -51.05 14.53
CA GLN A 327 -6.41 -52.11 15.53
C GLN A 327 -4.96 -52.17 15.99
N VAL A 328 -4.72 -51.76 17.23
CA VAL A 328 -3.37 -51.59 17.78
C VAL A 328 -3.24 -52.36 19.08
N GLU A 329 -2.14 -53.10 19.23
CA GLU A 329 -1.79 -53.74 20.51
C GLU A 329 -1.18 -52.72 21.48
N LYS A 330 -1.47 -52.86 22.77
CA LYS A 330 -0.87 -52.04 23.84
C LYS A 330 0.65 -52.08 23.77
N ASP A 331 1.31 -50.92 23.88
CA ASP A 331 2.74 -50.85 24.19
C ASP A 331 2.94 -50.78 25.72
N ALA A 332 3.38 -51.89 26.31
CA ALA A 332 3.64 -51.96 27.75
C ALA A 332 4.71 -50.96 28.23
N LYS A 333 5.57 -50.45 27.35
CA LYS A 333 6.59 -49.45 27.69
C LYS A 333 6.04 -48.04 27.87
N LEU A 334 4.78 -47.80 27.49
CA LEU A 334 4.10 -46.53 27.66
C LEU A 334 3.32 -46.42 28.98
N GLU A 335 3.45 -47.39 29.88
CA GLU A 335 2.82 -47.32 31.20
C GLU A 335 3.31 -46.07 31.97
N GLY A 336 2.38 -45.21 32.39
CA GLY A 336 2.67 -43.95 33.07
C GLY A 336 3.18 -42.82 32.16
N LYS A 337 3.17 -43.01 30.83
CA LYS A 337 3.50 -41.96 29.86
C LYS A 337 2.27 -41.18 29.43
N VAL A 338 2.50 -39.97 28.90
CA VAL A 338 1.45 -39.05 28.45
C VAL A 338 1.47 -38.81 26.94
N ILE A 339 0.35 -38.28 26.43
CA ILE A 339 0.16 -37.86 25.04
C ILE A 339 0.37 -36.34 24.97
N LYS A 340 1.18 -35.89 24.01
CA LYS A 340 1.35 -34.48 23.70
C LYS A 340 1.08 -34.18 22.22
N GLY A 341 0.18 -33.26 21.91
CA GLY A 341 -0.19 -32.90 20.53
C GLY A 341 0.32 -31.53 20.14
N LEU A 342 0.92 -31.45 18.95
CA LEU A 342 1.55 -30.25 18.41
C LEU A 342 0.91 -29.90 17.06
N TYR A 343 -0.27 -29.27 17.14
CA TYR A 343 -1.11 -29.03 15.99
C TYR A 343 -0.81 -27.68 15.34
N SER A 344 -0.81 -27.63 14.01
CA SER A 344 -0.82 -26.40 13.23
C SER A 344 -2.24 -25.90 12.95
N GLY A 345 -3.24 -26.79 13.01
CA GLY A 345 -4.64 -26.47 12.82
C GLY A 345 -5.44 -26.50 14.11
N GLY A 346 -5.92 -25.34 14.58
CA GLY A 346 -6.66 -25.24 15.84
C GLY A 346 -7.92 -26.10 15.94
N THR A 347 -8.61 -26.36 14.82
CA THR A 347 -9.81 -27.23 14.85
C THR A 347 -9.43 -28.70 15.07
N LEU A 348 -8.34 -29.16 14.46
CA LEU A 348 -7.79 -30.50 14.67
C LEU A 348 -7.29 -30.66 16.10
N ALA A 349 -6.67 -29.62 16.65
CA ALA A 349 -6.27 -29.55 18.05
C ALA A 349 -7.48 -29.68 18.98
N ASN A 350 -8.58 -28.96 18.71
CA ASN A 350 -9.84 -29.04 19.47
C ASN A 350 -10.46 -30.44 19.45
N GLU A 351 -10.55 -31.06 18.27
CA GLU A 351 -11.04 -32.45 18.16
C GLU A 351 -10.15 -33.42 18.96
N ALA A 352 -8.83 -33.30 18.85
CA ALA A 352 -7.90 -34.16 19.59
C ALA A 352 -8.00 -33.96 21.11
N GLY A 353 -8.05 -32.71 21.58
CA GLY A 353 -8.22 -32.37 22.98
C GLY A 353 -9.53 -32.91 23.56
N MET A 354 -10.63 -32.77 22.81
CA MET A 354 -11.94 -33.33 23.19
C MET A 354 -11.87 -34.85 23.34
N LEU A 355 -11.44 -35.56 22.29
CA LEU A 355 -11.42 -37.04 22.27
C LEU A 355 -10.50 -37.62 23.35
N ILE A 356 -9.33 -37.01 23.58
CA ILE A 356 -8.41 -37.42 24.65
C ILE A 356 -9.01 -37.16 26.03
N SER A 357 -9.63 -35.99 26.23
CA SER A 357 -10.25 -35.65 27.51
C SER A 357 -11.41 -36.59 27.86
N GLU A 358 -12.24 -36.95 26.88
CA GLU A 358 -13.33 -37.91 27.05
C GLU A 358 -12.81 -39.33 27.35
N ALA A 359 -11.86 -39.84 26.57
CA ALA A 359 -11.35 -41.21 26.73
C ALA A 359 -10.55 -41.41 28.04
N LEU A 360 -9.98 -40.33 28.58
CA LEU A 360 -9.18 -40.35 29.80
C LEU A 360 -9.89 -39.78 31.03
N ASP A 361 -11.15 -39.32 30.89
CA ASP A 361 -11.95 -38.68 31.94
C ASP A 361 -11.23 -37.49 32.61
N LEU A 362 -10.70 -36.57 31.80
CA LEU A 362 -9.87 -35.44 32.24
C LEU A 362 -10.68 -34.19 32.62
N GLY A 363 -12.01 -34.24 32.56
CA GLY A 363 -12.89 -33.15 32.99
C GLY A 363 -13.13 -32.05 31.95
N GLY A 364 -12.85 -32.32 30.67
CA GLY A 364 -13.12 -31.40 29.55
C GLY A 364 -11.89 -30.72 28.96
N VAL A 365 -12.13 -29.80 28.03
CA VAL A 365 -11.12 -28.95 27.37
C VAL A 365 -10.81 -27.77 28.29
N ILE A 366 -9.54 -27.37 28.40
CA ILE A 366 -9.13 -26.19 29.17
C ILE A 366 -8.83 -25.09 28.15
N LYS A 367 -9.53 -23.94 28.24
CA LYS A 367 -9.15 -22.74 27.48
C LYS A 367 -8.05 -21.99 28.25
N GLU A 368 -6.81 -22.43 28.08
CA GLU A 368 -5.60 -21.66 28.41
C GLU A 368 -4.96 -21.21 27.09
N GLU A 369 -4.42 -19.99 27.03
CA GLU A 369 -3.84 -19.43 25.79
C GLU A 369 -2.75 -20.37 25.22
N GLY A 370 -2.84 -20.72 23.92
CA GLY A 370 -1.99 -21.71 23.26
C GLY A 370 -2.25 -23.20 23.58
N TYR A 371 -3.11 -23.53 24.56
CA TYR A 371 -3.43 -24.92 24.93
C TYR A 371 -4.93 -25.20 24.79
N VAL A 372 -5.24 -26.29 24.09
CA VAL A 372 -6.60 -26.85 24.04
C VAL A 372 -6.83 -27.82 25.20
N LEU A 373 -5.82 -28.59 25.58
CA LEU A 373 -5.91 -29.53 26.71
C LEU A 373 -4.62 -29.45 27.51
N ARG A 374 -4.73 -29.39 28.84
CA ARG A 374 -3.60 -29.44 29.76
C ARG A 374 -3.97 -30.09 31.09
N ALA A 375 -4.06 -31.40 31.11
CA ALA A 375 -4.56 -32.14 32.27
C ALA A 375 -3.76 -33.42 32.52
N HIS A 376 -3.39 -33.66 33.77
CA HIS A 376 -2.66 -34.87 34.20
C HIS A 376 -1.39 -35.17 33.36
N GLY A 377 -0.72 -34.12 32.87
CA GLY A 377 0.47 -34.20 32.02
C GLY A 377 0.20 -34.40 30.52
N HIS A 378 -1.05 -34.66 30.12
CA HIS A 378 -1.45 -34.63 28.71
C HIS A 378 -1.60 -33.18 28.25
N GLU A 379 -1.04 -32.86 27.08
CA GLU A 379 -1.03 -31.51 26.54
C GLU A 379 -1.41 -31.52 25.06
N ILE A 380 -2.33 -30.66 24.62
CA ILE A 380 -2.65 -30.46 23.20
C ILE A 380 -2.52 -28.98 22.91
N LEU A 381 -1.55 -28.64 22.07
CA LEU A 381 -1.20 -27.26 21.73
C LEU A 381 -1.78 -26.93 20.35
N ASP A 382 -2.33 -25.72 20.25
CA ASP A 382 -2.62 -25.08 18.98
C ASP A 382 -1.48 -24.10 18.65
N LEU A 383 -0.54 -24.53 17.82
CA LEU A 383 0.61 -23.69 17.43
C LEU A 383 0.22 -22.56 16.48
N GLY A 384 -1.02 -22.54 15.98
CA GLY A 384 -1.57 -21.46 15.17
C GLY A 384 -2.15 -20.31 16.00
N ASP A 385 -2.31 -20.50 17.30
CA ASP A 385 -2.80 -19.48 18.24
C ASP A 385 -1.86 -18.26 18.30
N ASP A 386 -2.44 -17.08 18.58
CA ASP A 386 -1.75 -15.78 18.60
C ASP A 386 -0.48 -15.79 19.47
N LEU A 387 -0.49 -16.57 20.56
CA LEU A 387 0.67 -16.75 21.45
C LEU A 387 1.94 -17.21 20.70
N TYR A 388 1.78 -18.03 19.67
CA TYR A 388 2.89 -18.63 18.92
C TYR A 388 3.16 -17.94 17.58
N THR A 389 2.19 -17.19 17.06
CA THR A 389 2.25 -16.52 15.75
C THR A 389 2.53 -15.02 15.85
N GLN A 390 2.53 -14.43 17.04
CA GLN A 390 2.87 -13.02 17.22
C GLN A 390 4.29 -12.71 16.69
N GLY A 391 4.37 -11.93 15.61
CA GLY A 391 5.64 -11.58 14.95
C GLY A 391 6.31 -12.73 14.19
N ARG A 392 5.59 -13.84 13.92
CA ARG A 392 6.07 -15.02 13.18
C ARG A 392 5.02 -15.49 12.17
N PRO A 393 5.38 -16.11 11.04
CA PRO A 393 4.37 -16.65 10.12
C PRO A 393 3.63 -17.82 10.79
N HIS A 394 2.41 -18.09 10.34
CA HIS A 394 1.61 -19.22 10.81
C HIS A 394 2.36 -20.55 10.63
N PRO A 395 2.24 -21.53 11.55
CA PRO A 395 2.98 -22.81 11.51
C PRO A 395 2.71 -23.71 10.30
N MET A 396 1.67 -23.42 9.52
CA MET A 396 1.41 -24.09 8.23
C MET A 396 2.34 -23.59 7.10
N ILE A 397 2.91 -22.41 7.27
CA ILE A 397 3.85 -21.77 6.34
C ILE A 397 5.27 -21.91 6.87
N ASP A 398 5.46 -21.64 8.17
CA ASP A 398 6.76 -21.65 8.81
C ASP A 398 6.94 -22.83 9.79
N PRO A 399 7.96 -23.69 9.59
CA PRO A 399 8.16 -24.89 10.38
C PRO A 399 8.85 -24.66 11.73
N GLU A 400 9.41 -23.46 12.00
CA GLU A 400 10.40 -23.26 13.06
C GLU A 400 9.84 -23.61 14.44
N ILE A 401 8.67 -23.06 14.78
CA ILE A 401 8.02 -23.33 16.06
C ILE A 401 7.62 -24.80 16.20
N ARG A 402 7.22 -25.45 15.10
CA ARG A 402 6.86 -26.87 15.10
C ARG A 402 8.08 -27.74 15.39
N VAL A 403 9.19 -27.48 14.70
CA VAL A 403 10.46 -28.18 14.89
C VAL A 403 10.96 -28.01 16.32
N GLN A 404 10.96 -26.78 16.83
CA GLN A 404 11.35 -26.49 18.21
C GLN A 404 10.50 -27.29 19.20
N LYS A 405 9.17 -27.22 19.07
CA LYS A 405 8.26 -27.89 19.99
C LYS A 405 8.34 -29.40 19.92
N ILE A 406 8.58 -30.00 18.76
CA ILE A 406 8.82 -31.45 18.64
C ILE A 406 10.04 -31.86 19.45
N LYS A 407 11.15 -31.11 19.34
CA LYS A 407 12.38 -31.40 20.09
C LYS A 407 12.18 -31.24 21.61
N GLU A 408 11.59 -30.14 22.04
CA GLU A 408 11.28 -29.88 23.46
C GLU A 408 10.41 -31.00 24.05
N THR A 409 9.29 -31.30 23.38
CA THR A 409 8.31 -32.31 23.79
C THR A 409 8.91 -33.71 23.83
N ALA A 410 9.77 -34.02 22.86
CA ALA A 410 10.43 -35.31 22.78
C ALA A 410 11.47 -35.51 23.88
N GLN A 411 12.10 -34.46 24.41
CA GLN A 411 13.10 -34.58 25.49
C GLN A 411 12.47 -34.86 26.86
N GLU A 412 11.18 -34.62 27.03
CA GLU A 412 10.50 -34.87 28.28
C GLU A 412 10.32 -36.37 28.56
N ASP A 413 10.82 -36.82 29.71
CA ASP A 413 10.76 -38.24 30.11
C ASP A 413 9.32 -38.75 30.27
N SER A 414 8.37 -37.88 30.61
CA SER A 414 6.95 -38.22 30.72
C SER A 414 6.29 -38.50 29.36
N THR A 415 6.79 -37.92 28.27
CA THR A 415 6.19 -38.05 26.93
C THR A 415 6.44 -39.44 26.36
N GLY A 416 5.34 -40.11 26.00
CA GLY A 416 5.37 -41.40 25.30
C GLY A 416 4.82 -41.33 23.88
N ILE A 417 3.94 -40.37 23.59
CA ILE A 417 3.32 -40.20 22.28
C ILE A 417 3.28 -38.72 21.92
N ILE A 418 3.73 -38.39 20.71
CA ILE A 418 3.57 -37.05 20.11
C ILE A 418 2.59 -37.14 18.94
N LEU A 419 1.52 -36.33 18.98
CA LEU A 419 0.53 -36.19 17.91
C LEU A 419 0.86 -35.00 17.01
N LEU A 420 0.79 -35.21 15.68
CA LEU A 420 1.07 -34.19 14.67
C LEU A 420 -0.02 -34.16 13.58
N ASP A 421 -0.32 -32.98 13.06
CA ASP A 421 -1.05 -32.76 11.80
C ASP A 421 -0.11 -32.25 10.70
N VAL A 422 -0.31 -32.68 9.46
CA VAL A 422 0.40 -32.14 8.30
C VAL A 422 -0.65 -31.71 7.27
N VAL A 423 -0.91 -30.40 7.21
CA VAL A 423 -1.91 -29.82 6.32
C VAL A 423 -1.25 -29.46 4.98
N LEU A 424 -1.80 -29.98 3.89
CA LEU A 424 -1.35 -29.72 2.51
C LEU A 424 -2.24 -28.68 1.83
N GLY A 425 -1.99 -28.41 0.54
CA GLY A 425 -2.78 -27.53 -0.30
C GLY A 425 -2.06 -26.22 -0.64
N TYR A 426 -2.77 -25.33 -1.33
CA TYR A 426 -2.27 -23.99 -1.64
C TYR A 426 -1.99 -23.20 -0.36
N GLY A 427 -0.96 -22.35 -0.38
CA GLY A 427 -0.52 -21.54 0.77
C GLY A 427 0.32 -22.31 1.81
N ALA A 428 0.15 -23.63 1.96
CA ALA A 428 0.93 -24.42 2.90
C ALA A 428 2.33 -24.76 2.39
N ALA A 429 3.33 -24.78 3.27
CA ALA A 429 4.67 -25.25 2.95
C ALA A 429 4.73 -26.79 2.85
N ASP A 430 5.81 -27.34 2.29
CA ASP A 430 6.08 -28.77 2.35
C ASP A 430 6.58 -29.18 3.75
N MET A 431 5.62 -29.32 4.66
CA MET A 431 5.88 -29.69 6.05
C MET A 431 6.31 -31.16 6.19
N ALA A 432 5.98 -32.03 5.24
CA ALA A 432 6.38 -33.43 5.32
C ALA A 432 7.91 -33.59 5.23
N GLU A 433 8.51 -32.97 4.21
CA GLU A 433 9.97 -32.96 4.03
C GLU A 433 10.68 -32.23 5.17
N THR A 434 10.04 -31.20 5.74
CA THR A 434 10.66 -30.41 6.81
C THR A 434 10.64 -31.10 8.17
N LEU A 435 9.54 -31.78 8.51
CA LEU A 435 9.39 -32.44 9.81
C LEU A 435 10.10 -33.81 9.85
N ALA A 436 10.26 -34.48 8.70
CA ALA A 436 10.87 -35.81 8.62
C ALA A 436 12.26 -35.92 9.29
N PRO A 437 13.25 -35.04 9.03
CA PRO A 437 14.56 -35.11 9.69
C PRO A 437 14.48 -34.98 11.22
N VAL A 438 13.58 -34.14 11.71
CA VAL A 438 13.40 -33.90 13.15
C VAL A 438 12.73 -35.10 13.82
N ILE A 439 11.77 -35.73 13.13
CA ILE A 439 11.14 -36.98 13.58
C ILE A 439 12.19 -38.10 13.68
N GLU A 440 13.04 -38.27 12.66
CA GLU A 440 14.13 -39.25 12.68
C GLU A 440 15.10 -38.99 13.84
N GLU A 441 15.47 -37.73 14.06
CA GLU A 441 16.35 -37.29 15.14
C GLU A 441 15.80 -37.67 16.52
N VAL A 442 14.57 -37.25 16.84
CA VAL A 442 13.99 -37.46 18.17
C VAL A 442 13.68 -38.93 18.47
N LEU A 443 13.31 -39.72 17.45
CA LEU A 443 13.12 -41.17 17.59
C LEU A 443 14.45 -41.89 17.82
N ALA A 444 15.52 -41.47 17.13
CA ALA A 444 16.86 -42.02 17.34
C ALA A 444 17.38 -41.70 18.74
N GLU A 445 17.13 -40.49 19.26
CA GLU A 445 17.48 -40.09 20.62
C GLU A 445 16.71 -40.87 21.68
N ALA A 446 15.38 -41.01 21.52
CA ALA A 446 14.56 -41.82 22.42
C ALA A 446 15.04 -43.29 22.46
N THR A 447 15.38 -43.85 21.29
CA THR A 447 15.93 -45.20 21.17
C THR A 447 17.27 -45.34 21.91
N LYS A 448 18.18 -44.37 21.74
CA LYS A 448 19.48 -44.34 22.48
C LYS A 448 19.28 -44.25 23.99
N ALA A 449 18.26 -43.52 24.44
CA ALA A 449 17.86 -43.40 25.84
C ALA A 449 17.01 -44.58 26.34
N THR A 450 16.79 -45.62 25.52
CA THR A 450 15.91 -46.77 25.82
C THR A 450 14.48 -46.40 26.24
N ARG A 451 13.99 -45.23 25.79
CA ARG A 451 12.62 -44.76 26.03
C ARG A 451 11.75 -45.13 24.84
N SER A 452 10.50 -45.53 25.10
CA SER A 452 9.49 -45.70 24.05
C SER A 452 8.89 -44.34 23.74
N LEU A 453 9.00 -43.90 22.48
CA LEU A 453 8.39 -42.68 21.97
C LEU A 453 7.75 -43.03 20.62
N HIS A 454 6.47 -42.69 20.47
CA HIS A 454 5.74 -42.84 19.20
C HIS A 454 5.42 -41.47 18.65
N ILE A 455 5.63 -41.27 17.34
CA ILE A 455 5.13 -40.11 16.61
C ILE A 455 3.95 -40.61 15.77
N VAL A 456 2.76 -40.08 16.03
CA VAL A 456 1.51 -40.45 15.35
C VAL A 456 0.92 -39.19 14.74
N GLY A 457 0.37 -39.27 13.55
CA GLY A 457 -0.21 -38.08 12.94
C GLY A 457 -1.10 -38.35 11.75
N THR A 458 -1.71 -37.27 11.26
CA THR A 458 -2.57 -37.31 10.08
C THR A 458 -2.10 -36.31 9.01
N ILE A 459 -2.43 -36.60 7.76
CA ILE A 459 -2.18 -35.71 6.63
C ILE A 459 -3.52 -35.19 6.12
N VAL A 460 -3.71 -33.89 6.22
CA VAL A 460 -4.90 -33.19 5.74
C VAL A 460 -4.65 -32.73 4.31
N GLY A 461 -4.94 -33.61 3.35
CA GLY A 461 -4.70 -33.31 1.94
C GLY A 461 -5.20 -34.34 0.94
N THR A 462 -4.96 -34.06 -0.33
CA THR A 462 -5.29 -34.91 -1.47
C THR A 462 -4.07 -35.16 -2.35
N LYS A 463 -4.16 -36.17 -3.23
CA LYS A 463 -3.16 -36.45 -4.27
C LYS A 463 -3.03 -35.34 -5.34
N ASN A 464 -3.97 -34.40 -5.37
CA ASN A 464 -3.99 -33.30 -6.34
C ASN A 464 -3.41 -32.00 -5.75
N ASP A 465 -3.11 -31.99 -4.45
CA ASP A 465 -2.45 -30.85 -3.82
C ASP A 465 -1.03 -30.66 -4.36
N PRO A 466 -0.48 -29.43 -4.32
CA PRO A 466 0.88 -29.16 -4.79
C PRO A 466 1.95 -30.07 -4.18
N GLN A 467 1.77 -30.47 -2.92
CA GLN A 467 2.69 -31.32 -2.16
C GLN A 467 2.49 -32.83 -2.39
N ASP A 468 1.35 -33.25 -2.96
CA ASP A 468 0.93 -34.66 -3.14
C ASP A 468 0.83 -35.47 -1.83
N PHE A 469 -0.40 -35.87 -1.47
CA PHE A 469 -0.68 -36.71 -0.30
C PHE A 469 0.15 -38.00 -0.23
N ASP A 470 0.29 -38.75 -1.33
CA ASP A 470 0.99 -40.04 -1.32
C ASP A 470 2.50 -39.86 -1.13
N ALA A 471 3.05 -38.78 -1.69
CA ALA A 471 4.45 -38.41 -1.50
C ALA A 471 4.72 -38.01 -0.04
N ALA A 472 3.92 -37.09 0.51
CA ALA A 472 4.01 -36.64 1.90
C ALA A 472 3.89 -37.82 2.88
N LYS A 473 2.92 -38.72 2.66
CA LYS A 473 2.73 -39.93 3.47
C LYS A 473 3.98 -40.80 3.49
N LYS A 474 4.55 -41.08 2.32
CA LYS A 474 5.76 -41.90 2.20
C LYS A 474 6.96 -41.29 2.92
N VAL A 475 7.12 -39.97 2.86
CA VAL A 475 8.21 -39.24 3.54
C VAL A 475 8.09 -39.38 5.05
N LEU A 476 6.89 -39.13 5.60
CA LEU A 476 6.65 -39.17 7.04
C LEU A 476 6.70 -40.60 7.61
N GLU A 477 6.13 -41.59 6.90
CA GLU A 477 6.22 -42.99 7.30
C GLU A 477 7.67 -43.49 7.33
N LYS A 478 8.47 -43.09 6.33
CA LYS A 478 9.91 -43.42 6.28
C LYS A 478 10.67 -42.80 7.45
N ALA A 479 10.30 -41.58 7.87
CA ALA A 479 10.89 -40.92 9.03
C ALA A 479 10.52 -41.59 10.37
N GLY A 480 9.50 -42.45 10.38
CA GLY A 480 9.04 -43.19 11.55
C GLY A 480 7.74 -42.66 12.17
N MET A 481 7.06 -41.72 11.51
CA MET A 481 5.71 -41.30 11.92
C MET A 481 4.68 -42.34 11.49
N HIS A 482 3.76 -42.71 12.39
CA HIS A 482 2.59 -43.50 12.03
C HIS A 482 1.50 -42.58 11.46
N VAL A 483 1.26 -42.67 10.15
CA VAL A 483 0.26 -41.86 9.45
C VAL A 483 -1.08 -42.56 9.44
N THR A 484 -2.11 -41.95 10.02
CA THR A 484 -3.51 -42.43 10.00
C THR A 484 -4.36 -41.68 8.98
N ASP A 485 -5.52 -42.24 8.64
CA ASP A 485 -6.40 -41.71 7.57
C ASP A 485 -7.16 -40.44 7.97
N SER A 486 -7.28 -40.16 9.27
CA SER A 486 -7.91 -38.97 9.84
C SER A 486 -7.28 -38.58 11.19
N ASN A 487 -7.56 -37.36 11.64
CA ASN A 487 -7.17 -36.89 12.97
C ASN A 487 -7.80 -37.72 14.10
N ALA A 488 -9.10 -38.05 13.99
CA ALA A 488 -9.78 -38.89 14.95
C ALA A 488 -9.13 -40.29 15.08
N GLN A 489 -8.69 -40.88 13.97
CA GLN A 489 -7.94 -42.13 13.99
C GLN A 489 -6.54 -41.99 14.61
N ALA A 490 -5.85 -40.85 14.42
CA ALA A 490 -4.54 -40.61 15.06
C ALA A 490 -4.67 -40.63 16.58
N VAL A 491 -5.74 -40.03 17.09
CA VAL A 491 -6.07 -39.99 18.51
C VAL A 491 -6.47 -41.39 19.01
N ASP A 492 -7.35 -42.11 18.31
CA ASP A 492 -7.76 -43.47 18.71
C ASP A 492 -6.57 -44.43 18.72
N TYR A 493 -5.70 -44.38 17.70
CA TYR A 493 -4.45 -45.15 17.64
C TYR A 493 -3.58 -44.88 18.86
N SER A 494 -3.41 -43.61 19.22
CA SER A 494 -2.61 -43.18 20.37
C SER A 494 -3.20 -43.64 21.71
N LEU A 495 -4.52 -43.60 21.86
CA LEU A 495 -5.21 -44.10 23.05
C LEU A 495 -5.12 -45.62 23.18
N GLN A 496 -5.24 -46.36 22.07
CA GLN A 496 -5.12 -47.83 22.06
C GLN A 496 -3.73 -48.30 22.51
N LEU A 497 -2.66 -47.59 22.12
CA LEU A 497 -1.30 -47.84 22.63
C LEU A 497 -1.22 -47.78 24.17
N LEU A 498 -2.05 -46.96 24.81
CA LEU A 498 -2.19 -46.82 26.26
C LEU A 498 -3.27 -47.73 26.88
N SER A 499 -3.88 -48.64 26.10
CA SER A 499 -5.06 -49.44 26.51
C SER A 499 -6.28 -48.61 26.90
N LYS A 500 -6.48 -47.50 26.19
CA LYS A 500 -7.64 -46.63 26.28
C LYS A 500 -8.37 -46.67 24.94
N HIS A 501 -9.67 -46.39 24.94
CA HIS A 501 -10.48 -46.50 23.74
C HIS A 501 -11.44 -45.32 23.68
N ILE A 502 -11.64 -44.79 22.47
CA ILE A 502 -12.74 -43.88 22.21
C ILE A 502 -14.03 -44.72 22.16
N THR A 503 -14.98 -44.40 23.03
CA THR A 503 -16.28 -45.07 23.05
C THR A 503 -17.19 -44.38 22.05
N ALA A 504 -17.51 -45.06 20.95
CA ALA A 504 -18.48 -44.54 19.98
C ALA A 504 -19.89 -44.63 20.57
N THR A 505 -20.57 -43.50 20.67
CA THR A 505 -21.99 -43.43 21.02
C THR A 505 -22.81 -43.91 19.82
N ALA A 506 -23.57 -45.00 19.99
CA ALA A 506 -24.51 -45.43 18.96
C ALA A 506 -25.63 -44.39 18.81
N LYS A 507 -25.83 -43.90 17.58
CA LYS A 507 -26.83 -42.86 17.30
C LYS A 507 -28.15 -43.46 16.80
N THR A 508 -29.26 -43.01 17.36
CA THR A 508 -30.61 -43.33 16.87
C THR A 508 -31.08 -42.31 15.84
N GLN A 509 -31.91 -42.73 14.88
CA GLN A 509 -32.64 -41.79 14.02
C GLN A 509 -33.96 -41.41 14.71
N GLU A 510 -34.13 -40.14 15.04
CA GLU A 510 -35.32 -39.62 15.73
C GLU A 510 -36.07 -38.61 14.85
N ALA A 511 -37.40 -38.54 15.03
CA ALA A 511 -38.20 -37.52 14.37
C ALA A 511 -38.08 -36.20 15.14
N TYR A 512 -37.72 -35.12 14.45
CA TYR A 512 -37.66 -33.78 15.04
C TYR A 512 -39.04 -33.39 15.63
N GLN A 513 -39.06 -33.04 16.92
CA GLN A 513 -40.27 -32.65 17.65
C GLN A 513 -40.40 -31.13 17.89
N GLY A 514 -39.41 -30.35 17.47
CA GLY A 514 -39.43 -28.89 17.60
C GLY A 514 -40.29 -28.21 16.53
N GLU A 515 -40.42 -26.89 16.63
CA GLU A 515 -41.12 -26.08 15.63
C GLU A 515 -40.24 -25.92 14.39
N LYS A 516 -40.70 -26.45 13.25
CA LYS A 516 -40.07 -26.13 11.96
C LYS A 516 -40.42 -24.69 11.58
N ILE A 517 -39.41 -23.84 11.49
CA ILE A 517 -39.57 -22.46 11.03
C ILE A 517 -39.72 -22.42 9.51
N GLU A 518 -40.51 -21.48 9.00
CA GLU A 518 -40.49 -21.12 7.58
C GLU A 518 -39.21 -20.33 7.32
N LEU A 519 -38.36 -20.82 6.42
CA LEU A 519 -37.09 -20.16 6.10
C LEU A 519 -37.37 -18.81 5.40
N PRO A 520 -36.70 -17.72 5.82
CA PRO A 520 -36.72 -16.49 5.05
C PRO A 520 -36.10 -16.74 3.66
N ALA A 521 -36.62 -16.06 2.64
CA ALA A 521 -36.06 -16.15 1.29
C ALA A 521 -34.59 -15.73 1.30
N ALA A 522 -33.72 -16.54 0.68
CA ALA A 522 -32.33 -16.18 0.53
C ALA A 522 -32.18 -14.96 -0.39
N ASN A 523 -31.11 -14.18 -0.19
CA ASN A 523 -30.87 -13.02 -1.03
C ASN A 523 -30.45 -13.46 -2.44
N GLU A 524 -31.11 -12.91 -3.47
CA GLU A 524 -30.87 -13.27 -4.88
C GLU A 524 -29.41 -13.05 -5.31
N ASN A 525 -28.73 -12.03 -4.76
CA ASN A 525 -27.32 -11.76 -5.06
C ASN A 525 -26.39 -12.87 -4.53
N ILE A 526 -26.70 -13.41 -3.35
CA ILE A 526 -25.92 -14.51 -2.75
C ILE A 526 -26.18 -15.79 -3.54
N ILE A 527 -27.43 -16.08 -3.92
CA ILE A 527 -27.75 -17.21 -4.80
C ILE A 527 -27.02 -17.09 -6.15
N ALA A 528 -27.02 -15.90 -6.75
CA ALA A 528 -26.32 -15.64 -8.01
C ALA A 528 -24.82 -15.85 -7.88
N PHE A 529 -24.22 -15.42 -6.75
CA PHE A 529 -22.81 -15.64 -6.45
C PHE A 529 -22.46 -17.13 -6.34
N LEU A 530 -23.30 -17.95 -5.68
CA LEU A 530 -23.07 -19.40 -5.59
C LEU A 530 -23.23 -20.12 -6.93
N ASN A 531 -24.10 -19.64 -7.81
CA ASN A 531 -24.30 -20.22 -9.14
C ASN A 531 -23.24 -19.82 -10.19
N GLN A 532 -22.23 -19.03 -9.81
CA GLN A 532 -21.20 -18.54 -10.71
C GLN A 532 -19.81 -18.82 -10.15
N LYS A 533 -18.80 -18.81 -11.03
CA LYS A 533 -17.40 -18.79 -10.58
C LYS A 533 -17.05 -17.40 -10.05
N PRO A 534 -16.25 -17.29 -8.98
CA PRO A 534 -15.82 -16.00 -8.46
C PRO A 534 -14.83 -15.33 -9.42
N GLU A 535 -15.07 -14.07 -9.77
CA GLU A 535 -14.14 -13.20 -10.48
C GLU A 535 -13.50 -12.27 -9.45
N VAL A 536 -12.18 -12.40 -9.26
CA VAL A 536 -11.54 -12.00 -7.99
C VAL A 536 -10.65 -10.77 -8.13
N ILE A 537 -10.91 -9.74 -7.31
CA ILE A 537 -9.91 -8.70 -7.01
C ILE A 537 -9.09 -9.18 -5.82
N ASN A 538 -7.82 -9.53 -6.06
CA ASN A 538 -6.92 -9.99 -5.01
C ASN A 538 -6.16 -8.80 -4.41
N ILE A 539 -6.24 -8.63 -3.10
CA ILE A 539 -5.65 -7.52 -2.34
C ILE A 539 -4.73 -8.11 -1.26
N GLY A 540 -3.45 -7.76 -1.29
CA GLY A 540 -2.42 -8.32 -0.42
C GLY A 540 -1.56 -9.36 -1.14
N ILE A 541 -1.49 -10.59 -0.60
CA ILE A 541 -0.59 -11.66 -1.04
C ILE A 541 -0.87 -12.06 -2.50
N ALA A 542 0.07 -11.76 -3.40
CA ALA A 542 -0.11 -11.99 -4.83
C ALA A 542 -0.24 -13.48 -5.22
N ASP A 543 0.39 -14.38 -4.46
CA ASP A 543 0.40 -15.83 -4.74
C ASP A 543 -1.01 -16.46 -4.68
N PHE A 544 -1.97 -15.81 -4.02
CA PHE A 544 -3.37 -16.27 -4.02
C PHE A 544 -4.05 -16.20 -5.40
N ASN A 545 -3.48 -15.48 -6.37
CA ASN A 545 -3.97 -15.50 -7.75
C ASN A 545 -3.72 -16.84 -8.46
N GLU A 546 -2.64 -17.56 -8.12
CA GLU A 546 -2.24 -18.78 -8.82
C GLU A 546 -3.37 -19.84 -8.84
N PRO A 547 -3.96 -20.25 -7.70
CA PRO A 547 -5.07 -21.21 -7.73
C PRO A 547 -6.29 -20.65 -8.47
N ILE A 548 -6.59 -19.36 -8.37
CA ILE A 548 -7.77 -18.78 -9.01
C ILE A 548 -7.69 -18.94 -10.54
N GLN A 549 -6.53 -18.59 -11.11
CA GLN A 549 -6.30 -18.69 -12.56
C GLN A 549 -6.19 -20.14 -13.03
N LYS A 550 -5.49 -20.99 -12.27
CA LYS A 550 -5.30 -22.40 -12.63
C LYS A 550 -6.61 -23.17 -12.69
N PHE A 551 -7.60 -22.81 -11.86
CA PHE A 551 -8.91 -23.45 -11.83
C PHE A 551 -9.96 -22.72 -12.71
N GLY A 552 -9.50 -21.79 -13.56
CA GLY A 552 -10.25 -21.22 -14.67
C GLY A 552 -11.19 -20.09 -14.27
N SER A 553 -10.79 -19.27 -13.30
CA SER A 553 -11.37 -17.95 -12.99
C SER A 553 -10.40 -16.83 -13.37
N ARG A 554 -10.89 -15.60 -13.54
CA ARG A 554 -10.01 -14.43 -13.72
C ARG A 554 -9.74 -13.79 -12.38
N SER A 555 -8.59 -13.12 -12.32
CA SER A 555 -8.23 -12.29 -11.19
C SER A 555 -7.42 -11.08 -11.61
N VAL A 556 -7.49 -10.03 -10.81
CA VAL A 556 -6.66 -8.83 -10.91
C VAL A 556 -5.92 -8.66 -9.59
N GLN A 557 -4.61 -8.41 -9.68
CA GLN A 557 -3.81 -8.11 -8.52
C GLN A 557 -3.90 -6.62 -8.22
N PHE A 558 -4.47 -6.27 -7.07
CA PHE A 558 -4.32 -4.94 -6.50
C PHE A 558 -3.02 -4.93 -5.67
N ASP A 559 -1.96 -4.33 -6.23
CA ASP A 559 -0.70 -4.02 -5.54
C ASP A 559 -0.93 -2.95 -4.47
N TRP A 560 -1.60 -3.36 -3.39
CA TRP A 560 -2.04 -2.51 -2.30
C TRP A 560 -0.85 -2.01 -1.46
N LYS A 561 -0.96 -0.76 -1.03
CA LYS A 561 -0.08 -0.14 -0.02
C LYS A 561 -0.96 0.62 0.97
N PRO A 562 -0.55 0.72 2.24
CA PRO A 562 -1.33 1.49 3.21
C PRO A 562 -1.36 2.96 2.79
N ALA A 563 -2.57 3.53 2.75
CA ALA A 563 -2.76 4.94 2.50
C ALA A 563 -1.99 5.80 3.52
N ALA A 564 -1.58 7.01 3.14
CA ALA A 564 -0.80 7.91 4.01
C ALA A 564 0.41 7.22 4.66
N GLY A 565 0.96 6.25 3.94
CA GLY A 565 2.08 5.46 4.40
C GLY A 565 1.87 4.63 5.66
N GLY A 566 0.62 4.29 5.98
CA GLY A 566 0.27 3.58 7.21
C GLY A 566 0.11 4.48 8.44
N ASN A 567 0.16 5.81 8.28
CA ASN A 567 -0.10 6.72 9.38
C ASN A 567 -1.61 6.72 9.71
N VAL A 568 -1.99 6.00 10.76
CA VAL A 568 -3.39 5.82 11.20
C VAL A 568 -4.12 7.16 11.38
N LYS A 569 -3.46 8.18 11.93
CA LYS A 569 -4.07 9.52 12.12
C LYS A 569 -4.43 10.15 10.78
N LEU A 570 -3.50 10.12 9.81
CA LEU A 570 -3.74 10.68 8.48
C LEU A 570 -4.79 9.88 7.70
N ILE A 571 -4.81 8.54 7.82
CA ILE A 571 -5.85 7.69 7.23
C ILE A 571 -7.23 8.07 7.76
N GLN A 572 -7.38 8.25 9.09
CA GLN A 572 -8.65 8.68 9.69
C GLN A 572 -9.07 10.07 9.21
N ILE A 573 -8.12 11.01 9.08
CA ILE A 573 -8.39 12.33 8.51
C ILE A 573 -8.89 12.21 7.07
N LEU A 574 -8.20 11.45 6.22
CA LEU A 574 -8.59 11.23 4.83
C LEU A 574 -10.00 10.63 4.72
N GLN A 575 -10.32 9.63 5.55
CA GLN A 575 -11.64 9.01 5.58
C GLN A 575 -12.73 10.03 5.94
N LYS A 576 -12.49 10.90 6.92
CA LYS A 576 -13.44 11.95 7.31
C LYS A 576 -13.59 13.02 6.22
N ILE A 577 -12.49 13.43 5.58
CA ILE A 577 -12.53 14.38 4.46
C ILE A 577 -13.33 13.81 3.28
N LYS A 578 -13.18 12.52 2.96
CA LYS A 578 -13.96 11.83 1.91
C LYS A 578 -15.47 11.82 2.17
N GLN A 579 -15.90 11.97 3.42
CA GLN A 579 -17.32 12.05 3.79
C GLN A 579 -17.92 13.46 3.61
N LEU A 580 -17.11 14.47 3.29
CA LEU A 580 -17.59 15.82 2.99
C LEU A 580 -18.35 15.83 1.66
N LYS A 581 -19.64 16.17 1.70
CA LYS A 581 -20.53 16.12 0.53
C LYS A 581 -20.11 17.05 -0.61
N ASP A 582 -19.57 18.23 -0.28
CA ASP A 582 -19.36 19.30 -1.26
C ASP A 582 -17.91 19.39 -1.77
N LEU A 583 -16.97 18.59 -1.22
CA LEU A 583 -15.54 18.69 -1.53
C LEU A 583 -15.23 18.59 -3.03
N GLY A 584 -15.88 17.65 -3.72
CA GLY A 584 -15.71 17.49 -5.16
C GLY A 584 -16.15 18.73 -5.95
N GLN A 585 -17.22 19.40 -5.53
CA GLN A 585 -17.68 20.64 -6.16
C GLN A 585 -16.70 21.80 -5.89
N GLN A 586 -16.20 21.89 -4.66
CA GLN A 586 -15.23 22.91 -4.26
C GLN A 586 -13.93 22.78 -5.05
N ASN A 587 -13.38 21.57 -5.13
CA ASN A 587 -12.15 21.31 -5.87
C ASN A 587 -12.31 21.61 -7.37
N ASN A 588 -13.45 21.24 -7.97
CA ASN A 588 -13.74 21.58 -9.37
C ASN A 588 -13.82 23.09 -9.59
N ALA A 589 -14.40 23.86 -8.64
CA ALA A 589 -14.46 25.31 -8.76
C ALA A 589 -13.05 25.95 -8.82
N VAL A 590 -12.10 25.46 -8.03
CA VAL A 590 -10.69 25.90 -8.08
C VAL A 590 -10.06 25.55 -9.44
N VAL A 591 -10.25 24.32 -9.90
CA VAL A 591 -9.66 23.85 -11.17
C VAL A 591 -10.25 24.56 -12.38
N ASP A 592 -11.52 24.92 -12.35
CA ASP A 592 -12.14 25.71 -13.41
C ASP A 592 -11.53 27.10 -13.51
N ARG A 593 -11.13 27.72 -12.39
CA ARG A 593 -10.37 28.99 -12.42
C ARG A 593 -9.01 28.83 -13.08
N PHE A 594 -8.31 27.73 -12.81
CA PHE A 594 -7.06 27.44 -13.51
C PHE A 594 -7.29 27.33 -15.03
N ARG A 595 -8.30 26.56 -15.48
CA ARG A 595 -8.60 26.35 -16.89
C ARG A 595 -9.02 27.63 -17.62
N GLN A 596 -9.76 28.50 -16.94
CA GLN A 596 -10.31 29.74 -17.50
C GLN A 596 -9.30 30.89 -17.52
N GLY A 597 -8.11 30.70 -16.95
CA GLY A 597 -7.05 31.72 -16.93
C GLY A 597 -6.78 32.32 -18.31
N SER A 598 -6.76 33.66 -18.37
CA SER A 598 -6.59 34.42 -19.60
C SER A 598 -5.41 35.39 -19.48
N PRO A 599 -4.17 34.89 -19.42
CA PRO A 599 -2.95 35.67 -19.22
C PRO A 599 -2.51 36.41 -20.50
N TYR A 600 -2.28 37.71 -20.35
CA TYR A 600 -1.73 38.58 -21.38
C TYR A 600 -0.46 39.26 -20.85
N LEU A 601 0.64 39.15 -21.58
CA LEU A 601 1.82 39.97 -21.34
C LEU A 601 1.53 41.37 -21.90
N VAL A 602 1.45 42.36 -21.01
CA VAL A 602 1.00 43.71 -21.35
C VAL A 602 2.11 44.75 -21.25
N ASP A 603 3.17 44.49 -20.49
CA ASP A 603 4.28 45.43 -20.36
C ASP A 603 5.58 44.80 -19.81
N VAL A 604 6.66 45.57 -19.87
CA VAL A 604 7.90 45.38 -19.10
C VAL A 604 8.31 46.71 -18.48
N VAL A 605 8.42 46.74 -17.15
CA VAL A 605 8.63 47.97 -16.37
C VAL A 605 9.60 47.73 -15.21
N PRO A 606 10.22 48.78 -14.61
CA PRO A 606 10.98 48.62 -13.37
C PRO A 606 10.09 48.08 -12.24
N ALA A 607 10.57 47.13 -11.46
CA ALA A 607 9.80 46.46 -10.42
C ALA A 607 9.16 47.43 -9.41
N GLY A 608 9.90 48.44 -8.95
CA GLY A 608 9.40 49.45 -8.00
C GLY A 608 8.26 50.33 -8.53
N SER A 609 8.01 50.31 -9.84
CA SER A 609 6.86 51.03 -10.44
C SER A 609 5.53 50.29 -10.31
N VAL A 610 5.56 48.99 -9.99
CA VAL A 610 4.39 48.12 -9.91
C VAL A 610 4.31 47.30 -8.61
N ILE A 611 5.38 47.29 -7.83
CA ILE A 611 5.48 46.65 -6.51
C ILE A 611 5.93 47.72 -5.52
N ASP A 612 5.00 48.22 -4.71
CA ASP A 612 5.22 49.40 -3.86
C ASP A 612 6.28 49.15 -2.77
N GLU A 613 6.35 47.93 -2.26
CA GLU A 613 7.30 47.51 -1.21
C GLU A 613 8.77 47.72 -1.64
N LEU A 614 9.05 47.61 -2.95
CA LEU A 614 10.38 47.78 -3.53
C LEU A 614 10.84 49.24 -3.65
N ASN A 615 9.99 50.22 -3.29
CA ASN A 615 10.39 51.64 -3.20
C ASN A 615 11.15 51.97 -1.89
N SER A 616 11.44 50.95 -1.08
CA SER A 616 12.29 51.01 0.12
C SER A 616 13.55 50.16 -0.07
N LYS A 617 14.43 50.06 0.94
CA LYS A 617 15.54 49.07 0.95
C LYS A 617 14.98 47.66 1.17
N THR A 618 14.29 47.13 0.16
CA THR A 618 13.66 45.80 0.17
C THR A 618 14.15 44.99 -1.02
N LEU A 619 14.45 43.71 -0.78
CA LEU A 619 14.64 42.71 -1.83
C LEU A 619 13.54 41.66 -1.72
N LEU A 620 12.99 41.24 -2.87
CA LEU A 620 12.15 40.06 -2.90
C LEU A 620 13.01 38.80 -2.99
N HIS A 621 12.45 37.65 -2.64
CA HIS A 621 13.12 36.36 -2.78
C HIS A 621 12.14 35.22 -3.10
N ALA A 622 12.63 34.13 -3.69
CA ALA A 622 11.81 32.94 -3.94
C ALA A 622 11.45 32.18 -2.65
N GLY A 623 10.40 31.36 -2.71
CA GLY A 623 10.02 30.43 -1.64
C GLY A 623 9.23 31.05 -0.48
N PRO A 624 8.95 30.25 0.57
CA PRO A 624 8.32 30.75 1.80
C PRO A 624 9.23 31.74 2.56
N PRO A 625 8.71 32.48 3.56
CA PRO A 625 9.51 33.40 4.38
C PRO A 625 10.78 32.77 4.92
N ILE A 626 11.90 33.48 4.82
CA ILE A 626 13.22 33.03 5.27
C ILE A 626 14.02 34.23 5.79
N LYS A 627 14.90 33.99 6.77
CA LYS A 627 15.89 34.98 7.19
C LYS A 627 17.14 34.90 6.33
N TYR A 628 17.88 36.00 6.24
CA TYR A 628 19.13 36.04 5.48
C TYR A 628 20.15 34.98 5.93
N GLU A 629 20.28 34.77 7.25
CA GLU A 629 21.21 33.79 7.85
C GLU A 629 20.91 32.33 7.46
N ASP A 630 19.64 32.03 7.12
CA ASP A 630 19.19 30.70 6.70
C ASP A 630 19.20 30.52 5.17
N MET A 631 19.46 31.60 4.40
CA MET A 631 19.54 31.50 2.95
C MET A 631 20.79 30.71 2.54
N SER A 632 20.65 29.85 1.52
CA SER A 632 21.79 29.19 0.90
C SER A 632 22.80 30.20 0.35
N ASP A 633 24.09 29.83 0.32
CA ASP A 633 25.18 30.68 -0.15
C ASP A 633 24.91 31.32 -1.53
N PRO A 634 24.49 30.60 -2.59
CA PRO A 634 24.09 31.21 -3.85
C PRO A 634 22.99 32.28 -3.71
N MET A 635 21.99 32.04 -2.86
CA MET A 635 20.91 33.01 -2.64
C MET A 635 21.41 34.26 -1.88
N GLN A 636 22.33 34.10 -0.93
CA GLN A 636 23.03 35.22 -0.30
C GLN A 636 23.87 36.02 -1.31
N GLY A 637 24.58 35.32 -2.21
CA GLY A 637 25.31 35.95 -3.31
C GLY A 637 24.41 36.77 -4.23
N SER A 638 23.20 36.27 -4.54
CA SER A 638 22.20 37.03 -5.30
C SER A 638 21.75 38.29 -4.56
N CYS A 639 21.56 38.23 -3.24
CA CYS A 639 21.26 39.41 -2.43
C CYS A 639 22.39 40.44 -2.53
N VAL A 640 23.65 40.03 -2.33
CA VAL A 640 24.82 40.91 -2.47
C VAL A 640 24.84 41.60 -3.83
N GLY A 641 24.65 40.84 -4.91
CA GLY A 641 24.62 41.42 -6.27
C GLY A 641 23.49 42.43 -6.47
N ALA A 642 22.30 42.18 -5.92
CA ALA A 642 21.19 43.13 -5.99
C ALA A 642 21.47 44.43 -5.21
N VAL A 643 22.10 44.33 -4.03
CA VAL A 643 22.52 45.49 -3.22
C VAL A 643 23.54 46.36 -3.96
N LEU A 644 24.51 45.73 -4.63
CA LEU A 644 25.51 46.40 -5.45
C LEU A 644 24.85 47.06 -6.69
N PHE A 645 23.94 46.35 -7.35
CA PHE A 645 23.20 46.85 -8.51
C PHE A 645 22.34 48.08 -8.18
N GLU A 646 21.66 48.11 -7.03
CA GLU A 646 20.89 49.27 -6.56
C GLU A 646 21.78 50.42 -6.05
N GLY A 647 23.09 50.20 -5.91
CA GLY A 647 24.04 51.19 -5.38
C GLY A 647 23.84 51.48 -3.89
N TRP A 648 23.25 50.55 -3.13
CA TRP A 648 23.10 50.68 -1.68
C TRP A 648 24.40 50.44 -0.92
N ALA A 649 25.34 49.73 -1.54
CA ALA A 649 26.71 49.50 -1.09
C ALA A 649 27.68 49.65 -2.26
N LYS A 650 28.95 49.95 -1.97
CA LYS A 650 30.02 50.10 -2.97
C LYS A 650 30.85 48.84 -3.18
N GLU A 651 30.88 47.97 -2.18
CA GLU A 651 31.67 46.75 -2.16
C GLU A 651 30.95 45.63 -1.39
N GLU A 652 31.39 44.39 -1.60
CA GLU A 652 30.76 43.20 -1.03
C GLU A 652 30.69 43.23 0.51
N SER A 653 31.75 43.68 1.19
CA SER A 653 31.81 43.79 2.65
C SER A 653 30.70 44.69 3.22
N GLU A 654 30.47 45.83 2.58
CA GLU A 654 29.39 46.76 2.96
C GLU A 654 28.02 46.14 2.64
N ALA A 655 27.87 45.50 1.48
CA ALA A 655 26.62 44.84 1.09
C ALA A 655 26.22 43.73 2.08
N ARG A 656 27.17 42.87 2.46
CA ARG A 656 26.95 41.81 3.46
C ARG A 656 26.58 42.39 4.82
N SER A 657 27.28 43.45 5.26
CA SER A 657 26.95 44.10 6.53
C SER A 657 25.51 44.63 6.56
N LEU A 658 25.00 45.20 5.46
CA LEU A 658 23.60 45.67 5.40
C LEU A 658 22.60 44.52 5.52
N LEU A 659 22.89 43.38 4.89
CA LEU A 659 22.04 42.18 4.92
C LEU A 659 22.06 41.51 6.30
N GLU A 660 23.26 41.31 6.87
CA GLU A 660 23.47 40.65 8.16
C GLU A 660 22.90 41.46 9.33
N ASN A 661 22.94 42.80 9.26
CA ASN A 661 22.37 43.68 10.28
C ASN A 661 20.85 43.87 10.15
N GLY A 662 20.20 43.27 9.14
CA GLY A 662 18.77 43.42 8.90
C GLY A 662 18.35 44.83 8.42
N GLU A 663 19.27 45.58 7.80
CA GLU A 663 18.98 46.90 7.23
C GLU A 663 18.27 46.82 5.86
N ILE A 664 18.20 45.61 5.30
CA ILE A 664 17.49 45.29 4.07
C ILE A 664 16.34 44.36 4.41
N ASN A 665 15.14 44.77 4.05
CA ASN A 665 13.94 43.98 4.25
C ASN A 665 13.82 42.88 3.17
N LEU A 666 13.43 41.68 3.56
CA LEU A 666 13.34 40.51 2.70
C LEU A 666 11.89 40.02 2.66
N ILE A 667 11.30 39.98 1.47
CA ILE A 667 9.89 39.60 1.28
C ILE A 667 9.79 38.46 0.25
N PRO A 668 9.02 37.39 0.49
CA PRO A 668 8.71 36.41 -0.53
C PRO A 668 8.05 37.05 -1.76
N CYS A 669 8.49 36.71 -2.97
CA CYS A 669 7.87 37.15 -4.21
C CYS A 669 6.35 36.89 -4.21
N HIS A 670 5.94 35.72 -3.74
CA HIS A 670 4.54 35.30 -3.68
C HIS A 670 3.63 36.20 -2.82
N HIS A 671 4.18 37.01 -1.90
CA HIS A 671 3.44 37.95 -1.06
C HIS A 671 3.08 39.26 -1.77
N VAL A 672 3.77 39.57 -2.87
CA VAL A 672 3.60 40.82 -3.65
C VAL A 672 3.31 40.56 -5.12
N ASN A 673 2.53 39.50 -5.38
CA ASN A 673 2.09 39.07 -6.71
C ASN A 673 3.24 38.77 -7.69
N ALA A 674 4.45 38.52 -7.18
CA ALA A 674 5.62 38.23 -7.97
C ALA A 674 6.01 36.75 -7.88
N VAL A 675 6.89 36.33 -8.78
CA VAL A 675 7.64 35.08 -8.74
C VAL A 675 9.05 35.32 -9.27
N GLY A 676 10.03 34.59 -8.75
CA GLY A 676 11.44 34.71 -9.13
C GLY A 676 12.10 33.36 -9.42
N PRO A 677 12.86 33.22 -10.51
CA PRO A 677 13.59 31.98 -10.80
C PRO A 677 14.78 31.80 -9.83
N MET A 678 15.04 30.56 -9.43
CA MET A 678 16.17 30.19 -8.57
C MET A 678 16.20 30.97 -7.24
N GLY A 679 17.21 31.82 -6.96
CA GLY A 679 17.18 32.65 -5.75
C GLY A 679 16.00 33.63 -5.71
N GLY A 680 15.44 33.97 -6.88
CA GLY A 680 14.30 34.86 -7.03
C GLY A 680 14.54 36.30 -6.59
N ILE A 681 15.80 36.68 -6.36
CA ILE A 681 16.14 38.00 -5.85
C ILE A 681 15.72 39.08 -6.83
N THR A 682 14.85 39.99 -6.37
CA THR A 682 14.30 41.07 -7.18
C THR A 682 14.41 42.39 -6.42
N SER A 683 14.96 43.42 -7.06
CA SER A 683 15.08 44.77 -6.52
C SER A 683 14.34 45.80 -7.37
N GLY A 684 14.09 47.00 -6.83
CA GLY A 684 13.19 48.00 -7.44
C GLY A 684 13.58 48.47 -8.85
N SER A 685 14.88 48.52 -9.16
CA SER A 685 15.38 48.93 -10.48
C SER A 685 15.38 47.80 -11.52
N MET A 686 15.18 46.53 -11.13
CA MET A 686 15.17 45.42 -12.08
C MET A 686 13.91 45.47 -12.95
N PRO A 687 14.01 45.21 -14.27
CA PRO A 687 12.85 45.12 -15.13
C PRO A 687 12.06 43.83 -14.86
N VAL A 688 10.74 43.95 -14.75
CA VAL A 688 9.80 42.85 -14.59
C VAL A 688 8.78 42.81 -15.72
N LEU A 689 8.42 41.59 -16.12
CA LEU A 689 7.27 41.29 -16.98
C LEU A 689 5.98 41.62 -16.23
N VAL A 690 5.01 42.21 -16.91
CA VAL A 690 3.66 42.45 -16.37
C VAL A 690 2.68 41.55 -17.11
N VAL A 691 2.21 40.50 -16.44
CA VAL A 691 1.18 39.61 -16.98
C VAL A 691 -0.16 39.93 -16.30
N GLU A 692 -1.14 40.30 -17.09
CA GLU A 692 -2.52 40.54 -16.66
C GLU A 692 -3.38 39.32 -16.98
N ASN A 693 -3.98 38.70 -15.97
CA ASN A 693 -4.98 37.67 -16.16
C ASN A 693 -6.36 38.33 -16.27
N ARG A 694 -6.89 38.40 -17.49
CA ARG A 694 -8.15 39.10 -17.79
C ARG A 694 -9.40 38.43 -17.20
N LEU A 695 -9.28 37.23 -16.65
CA LEU A 695 -10.38 36.56 -15.93
C LEU A 695 -10.82 37.39 -14.72
N GLU A 696 -9.86 37.78 -13.87
CA GLU A 696 -10.11 38.56 -12.65
C GLU A 696 -9.52 39.98 -12.71
N GLY A 697 -8.76 40.30 -13.77
CA GLY A 697 -8.04 41.57 -13.90
C GLY A 697 -6.82 41.68 -13.00
N ASN A 698 -6.40 40.60 -12.33
CA ASN A 698 -5.22 40.57 -11.49
C ASN A 698 -3.93 40.55 -12.32
N ARG A 699 -2.83 41.02 -11.72
CA ARG A 699 -1.52 41.09 -12.36
C ARG A 699 -0.48 40.31 -11.56
N ALA A 700 0.47 39.73 -12.29
CA ALA A 700 1.62 39.06 -11.74
C ALA A 700 2.91 39.49 -12.42
N TYR A 701 4.01 39.35 -11.68
CA TYR A 701 5.32 39.88 -12.06
C TYR A 701 6.43 38.84 -11.98
N CYS A 702 7.40 38.94 -12.88
CA CYS A 702 8.62 38.14 -12.84
C CYS A 702 9.75 38.94 -13.49
N THR A 703 10.98 38.84 -12.98
CA THR A 703 12.15 39.47 -13.61
C THR A 703 12.36 38.94 -15.03
N LEU A 704 13.17 39.62 -15.83
CA LEU A 704 13.57 39.10 -17.14
C LEU A 704 14.64 38.00 -17.00
N ASN A 705 14.67 37.07 -17.95
CA ASN A 705 15.74 36.06 -18.00
C ASN A 705 17.08 36.75 -18.36
N GLU A 706 18.13 36.49 -17.57
CA GLU A 706 19.46 37.11 -17.71
C GLU A 706 20.33 36.48 -18.82
N GLY A 707 19.83 35.46 -19.53
CA GLY A 707 20.58 34.73 -20.55
C GLY A 707 21.38 33.56 -20.00
N ILE A 708 22.42 33.17 -20.75
CA ILE A 708 23.32 32.05 -20.46
C ILE A 708 24.57 32.56 -19.72
N GLY A 709 25.23 31.69 -18.96
CA GLY A 709 26.49 31.97 -18.27
C GLY A 709 26.31 32.33 -16.81
N ARG A 710 27.23 33.14 -16.27
CA ARG A 710 27.17 33.63 -14.88
C ARG A 710 26.08 34.69 -14.77
N VAL A 711 25.13 34.45 -13.87
CA VAL A 711 23.90 35.25 -13.74
C VAL A 711 23.51 35.36 -12.25
N LEU A 712 22.81 36.44 -11.91
CA LEU A 712 22.42 36.77 -10.56
C LEU A 712 21.52 35.69 -9.95
N ARG A 713 20.58 35.13 -10.71
CA ARG A 713 19.65 34.10 -10.20
C ARG A 713 20.34 32.87 -9.61
N PHE A 714 21.60 32.59 -9.97
CA PHE A 714 22.41 31.50 -9.43
C PHE A 714 23.51 31.98 -8.44
N GLY A 715 23.44 33.23 -8.00
CA GLY A 715 24.34 33.79 -7.00
C GLY A 715 25.62 34.42 -7.52
N ALA A 716 25.75 34.65 -8.83
CA ALA A 716 26.89 35.40 -9.38
C ALA A 716 26.65 36.91 -9.29
N TYR A 717 27.69 37.69 -8.95
CA TYR A 717 27.56 39.14 -8.76
C TYR A 717 28.82 39.91 -9.16
N ASP A 718 29.66 39.33 -10.03
CA ASP A 718 30.82 40.04 -10.57
C ASP A 718 30.41 41.18 -11.51
N SER A 719 31.38 41.98 -11.98
CA SER A 719 31.11 43.15 -12.80
C SER A 719 30.35 42.80 -14.09
N GLU A 720 30.58 41.62 -14.67
CA GLU A 720 29.86 41.16 -15.86
C GLU A 720 28.35 41.03 -15.58
N VAL A 721 27.99 40.50 -14.42
CA VAL A 721 26.59 40.37 -13.99
C VAL A 721 25.96 41.75 -13.77
N ILE A 722 26.64 42.64 -13.05
CA ILE A 722 26.12 43.99 -12.75
C ILE A 722 25.96 44.83 -14.03
N ASP A 723 26.93 44.75 -14.95
CA ASP A 723 26.86 45.42 -16.26
C ASP A 723 25.68 44.88 -17.08
N ARG A 724 25.45 43.56 -17.04
CA ARG A 724 24.31 42.94 -17.72
C ARG A 724 22.97 43.38 -17.13
N LEU A 725 22.84 43.40 -15.81
CA LEU A 725 21.62 43.90 -15.13
C LEU A 725 21.36 45.37 -15.48
N THR A 726 22.42 46.18 -15.55
CA THR A 726 22.33 47.59 -15.97
C THR A 726 21.89 47.71 -17.42
N TRP A 727 22.44 46.92 -18.34
CA TRP A 727 21.98 46.85 -19.73
C TRP A 727 20.52 46.39 -19.83
N MET A 728 20.11 45.42 -19.00
CA MET A 728 18.73 44.96 -18.97
C MET A 728 17.77 46.07 -18.52
N LYS A 729 18.15 46.83 -17.49
CA LYS A 729 17.42 48.00 -17.00
C LYS A 729 17.32 49.13 -18.04
N ASP A 730 18.42 49.43 -18.72
CA ASP A 730 18.53 50.63 -19.57
C ASP A 730 18.18 50.38 -21.05
N THR A 731 18.24 49.11 -21.49
CA THR A 731 18.01 48.72 -22.90
C THR A 731 16.98 47.61 -23.05
N LEU A 732 17.20 46.41 -22.52
CA LEU A 732 16.32 45.26 -22.78
C LEU A 732 14.87 45.53 -22.33
N GLY A 733 14.70 45.92 -21.06
CA GLY A 733 13.41 46.19 -20.45
C GLY A 733 12.64 47.30 -21.16
N PRO A 734 13.21 48.50 -21.34
CA PRO A 734 12.53 49.59 -22.04
C PRO A 734 12.12 49.25 -23.48
N VAL A 735 12.99 48.58 -24.25
CA VAL A 735 12.68 48.20 -25.65
C VAL A 735 11.56 47.16 -25.70
N LEU A 736 11.61 46.14 -24.84
CA LEU A 736 10.53 45.14 -24.77
C LEU A 736 9.21 45.75 -24.29
N GLY A 737 9.24 46.60 -23.27
CA GLY A 737 8.05 47.27 -22.77
C GLY A 737 7.39 48.14 -23.83
N GLU A 738 8.18 48.93 -24.57
CA GLU A 738 7.67 49.74 -25.68
C GLU A 738 7.10 48.88 -26.82
N ALA A 739 7.81 47.82 -27.21
CA ALA A 739 7.35 46.88 -28.23
C ALA A 739 6.02 46.23 -27.84
N ILE A 740 5.88 45.74 -26.60
CA ILE A 740 4.66 45.08 -26.12
C ILE A 740 3.50 46.08 -26.04
N ARG A 741 3.72 47.29 -25.47
CA ARG A 741 2.69 48.33 -25.41
C ARG A 741 2.21 48.81 -26.78
N SER A 742 3.06 48.72 -27.82
CA SER A 742 2.65 49.06 -29.20
C SER A 742 1.52 48.15 -29.71
N LYS A 743 1.39 46.95 -29.14
CA LYS A 743 0.29 46.03 -29.39
C LYS A 743 -0.84 46.30 -28.40
N LYS A 744 -1.91 46.95 -28.87
CA LYS A 744 -3.04 47.43 -28.03
C LYS A 744 -3.61 46.40 -27.05
N GLU A 745 -3.68 45.12 -27.44
CA GLU A 745 -4.23 44.05 -26.60
C GLU A 745 -3.15 43.30 -25.78
N GLY A 746 -1.87 43.67 -25.90
CA GLY A 746 -0.76 42.86 -25.41
C GLY A 746 -0.62 41.53 -26.15
N ILE A 747 0.16 40.62 -25.58
CA ILE A 747 0.43 39.29 -26.15
C ILE A 747 -0.31 38.23 -25.33
N ASN A 748 -1.24 37.52 -25.98
CA ASN A 748 -1.93 36.38 -25.36
C ASN A 748 -0.93 35.23 -25.17
N VAL A 749 -0.62 34.91 -23.92
CA VAL A 749 0.43 33.93 -23.58
C VAL A 749 -0.06 32.49 -23.83
N ASN A 750 -1.34 32.21 -23.57
CA ASN A 750 -1.93 30.88 -23.83
C ASN A 750 -1.76 30.45 -25.29
N VAL A 751 -1.87 31.39 -26.25
CA VAL A 751 -1.68 31.08 -27.69
C VAL A 751 -0.24 30.67 -28.01
N ILE A 752 0.74 31.22 -27.30
CA ILE A 752 2.15 30.83 -27.44
C ILE A 752 2.35 29.43 -26.85
N MET A 753 1.88 29.23 -25.62
CA MET A 753 2.01 27.96 -24.90
C MET A 753 1.31 26.80 -25.62
N ALA A 754 0.07 26.99 -26.08
CA ALA A 754 -0.67 25.95 -26.80
C ALA A 754 0.03 25.48 -28.09
N LYS A 755 0.83 26.34 -28.74
CA LYS A 755 1.67 25.94 -29.87
C LYS A 755 2.94 25.24 -29.39
N ALA A 756 3.64 25.84 -28.45
CA ALA A 756 4.95 25.37 -27.99
C ALA A 756 4.89 23.99 -27.32
N ILE A 757 3.82 23.66 -26.60
CA ILE A 757 3.66 22.33 -25.98
C ILE A 757 3.63 21.21 -27.04
N THR A 758 3.02 21.48 -28.20
CA THR A 758 3.00 20.55 -29.35
C THR A 758 4.34 20.50 -30.10
N MET A 759 5.27 21.40 -29.77
CA MET A 759 6.64 21.46 -30.29
C MET A 759 7.67 20.94 -29.27
N GLY A 760 7.18 20.25 -28.25
CA GLY A 760 7.96 19.50 -27.29
C GLY A 760 8.37 20.26 -26.03
N ASP A 761 7.81 21.44 -25.76
CA ASP A 761 8.15 22.19 -24.54
C ASP A 761 7.28 21.73 -23.37
N GLU A 762 7.86 21.72 -22.17
CA GLU A 762 7.16 21.55 -20.90
C GLU A 762 7.22 22.80 -20.02
N PHE A 763 7.81 23.89 -20.52
CA PHE A 763 7.80 25.24 -19.94
C PHE A 763 8.54 25.45 -18.61
N HIS A 764 9.31 24.46 -18.13
CA HIS A 764 10.17 24.62 -16.96
C HIS A 764 11.65 24.44 -17.33
N GLN A 765 12.05 23.25 -17.77
CA GLN A 765 13.41 22.96 -18.24
C GLN A 765 13.61 23.13 -19.75
N ARG A 766 12.55 22.95 -20.55
CA ARG A 766 12.61 23.13 -22.00
C ARG A 766 11.59 24.18 -22.42
N ASN A 767 12.12 25.34 -22.82
CA ASN A 767 11.39 26.52 -23.28
C ASN A 767 11.79 26.95 -24.71
N ILE A 768 12.47 26.09 -25.46
CA ILE A 768 13.08 26.43 -26.76
C ILE A 768 11.99 26.87 -27.76
N ALA A 769 10.92 26.09 -27.89
CA ALA A 769 9.85 26.40 -28.83
C ALA A 769 9.10 27.68 -28.41
N ALA A 770 8.81 27.84 -27.13
CA ALA A 770 8.10 28.99 -26.60
C ALA A 770 8.92 30.29 -26.75
N SER A 771 10.22 30.25 -26.45
CA SER A 771 11.15 31.36 -26.67
C SER A 771 11.23 31.75 -28.15
N LEU A 772 11.28 30.77 -29.05
CA LEU A 772 11.26 31.02 -30.50
C LEU A 772 9.93 31.63 -30.99
N VAL A 773 8.79 31.10 -30.53
CA VAL A 773 7.47 31.64 -30.88
C VAL A 773 7.30 33.05 -30.32
N PHE A 774 7.81 33.32 -29.12
CA PHE A 774 7.83 34.65 -28.53
C PHE A 774 8.70 35.62 -29.33
N LEU A 775 9.93 35.23 -29.69
CA LEU A 775 10.82 36.02 -30.56
C LEU A 775 10.12 36.38 -31.87
N LYS A 776 9.47 35.41 -32.52
CA LYS A 776 8.70 35.63 -33.75
C LYS A 776 7.59 36.67 -33.57
N GLU A 777 6.96 36.71 -32.40
CA GLU A 777 5.88 37.65 -32.08
C GLU A 777 6.42 39.07 -31.82
N VAL A 778 7.52 39.20 -31.08
CA VAL A 778 8.03 40.51 -30.64
C VAL A 778 9.02 41.17 -31.61
N ALA A 779 9.76 40.40 -32.40
CA ALA A 779 10.76 40.99 -33.32
C ALA A 779 10.15 42.00 -34.31
N PRO A 780 8.98 41.75 -34.94
CA PRO A 780 8.33 42.76 -35.79
C PRO A 780 7.92 44.02 -35.03
N LEU A 781 7.53 43.89 -33.76
CA LEU A 781 7.15 45.02 -32.90
C LEU A 781 8.38 45.87 -32.58
N ILE A 782 9.52 45.23 -32.25
CA ILE A 782 10.80 45.91 -31.99
C ILE A 782 11.30 46.65 -33.24
N VAL A 783 11.24 46.01 -34.41
CA VAL A 783 11.68 46.60 -35.68
C VAL A 783 10.90 47.89 -35.99
N ALA A 784 9.62 47.92 -35.64
CA ALA A 784 8.72 49.06 -35.87
C ALA A 784 8.93 50.26 -34.92
N LEU A 785 9.72 50.11 -33.85
CA LEU A 785 9.97 51.19 -32.88
C LEU A 785 10.83 52.31 -33.47
N ASP A 786 10.63 53.54 -32.98
CA ASP A 786 11.43 54.72 -33.33
C ASP A 786 12.65 54.86 -32.40
N ILE A 787 13.54 53.87 -32.46
CA ILE A 787 14.79 53.77 -31.68
C ILE A 787 15.96 53.40 -32.59
N THR A 788 17.19 53.50 -32.08
CA THR A 788 18.42 53.20 -32.84
C THR A 788 18.51 51.73 -33.25
N ASP A 789 19.00 51.45 -34.46
CA ASP A 789 19.15 50.09 -34.99
C ASP A 789 20.02 49.21 -34.10
N ASP A 790 21.10 49.74 -33.51
CA ASP A 790 21.96 49.02 -32.56
C ASP A 790 21.18 48.46 -31.35
N LYS A 791 20.17 49.20 -30.86
CA LYS A 791 19.34 48.74 -29.73
C LYS A 791 18.37 47.65 -30.17
N LYS A 792 17.80 47.78 -31.37
CA LYS A 792 16.90 46.77 -31.95
C LYS A 792 17.65 45.45 -32.16
N GLU A 793 18.82 45.53 -32.79
CA GLU A 793 19.70 44.38 -33.03
C GLU A 793 20.10 43.71 -31.73
N ALA A 794 20.61 44.47 -30.75
CA ALA A 794 21.06 43.91 -29.48
C ALA A 794 19.95 43.15 -28.73
N VAL A 795 18.71 43.67 -28.71
CA VAL A 795 17.58 43.00 -28.05
C VAL A 795 17.12 41.78 -28.84
N ILE A 796 16.98 41.87 -30.15
CA ILE A 796 16.58 40.73 -30.99
C ILE A 796 17.62 39.61 -30.90
N GLN A 797 18.90 39.94 -30.94
CA GLN A 797 20.00 38.99 -30.82
C GLN A 797 20.00 38.32 -29.45
N PHE A 798 19.85 39.08 -28.36
CA PHE A 798 19.75 38.50 -27.02
C PHE A 798 18.60 37.50 -26.88
N LEU A 799 17.43 37.83 -27.42
CA LEU A 799 16.28 36.92 -27.43
C LEU A 799 16.53 35.67 -28.29
N ALA A 800 17.23 35.81 -29.42
CA ALA A 800 17.58 34.70 -30.30
C ALA A 800 18.62 33.75 -29.66
N ASP A 801 19.53 34.27 -28.84
CA ASP A 801 20.56 33.49 -28.16
C ASP A 801 20.06 32.86 -26.85
N THR A 802 18.87 33.24 -26.35
CA THR A 802 18.35 32.83 -25.05
C THR A 802 17.16 31.88 -25.17
N ASP A 803 17.45 30.59 -25.34
CA ASP A 803 16.44 29.52 -25.44
C ASP A 803 15.53 29.38 -24.20
N GLN A 804 15.95 29.91 -23.05
CA GLN A 804 15.21 29.87 -21.78
C GLN A 804 14.43 31.16 -21.45
N PHE A 805 14.36 32.13 -22.38
CA PHE A 805 13.75 33.43 -22.08
C PHE A 805 12.28 33.31 -21.65
N PHE A 806 11.53 32.37 -22.24
CA PHE A 806 10.12 32.19 -21.97
C PHE A 806 9.80 31.66 -20.56
N LEU A 807 10.76 31.04 -19.84
CA LEU A 807 10.52 30.54 -18.48
C LEU A 807 9.94 31.62 -17.56
N ASN A 808 10.50 32.82 -17.59
CA ASN A 808 10.06 33.92 -16.74
C ASN A 808 8.65 34.40 -17.10
N ILE A 809 8.28 34.36 -18.39
CA ILE A 809 6.92 34.65 -18.87
C ILE A 809 5.95 33.56 -18.39
N MET A 810 6.36 32.30 -18.48
CA MET A 810 5.59 31.17 -17.95
C MET A 810 5.37 31.32 -16.45
N MET A 811 6.39 31.67 -15.68
CA MET A 811 6.27 31.85 -14.23
C MET A 811 5.28 32.95 -13.87
N ALA A 812 5.40 34.15 -14.46
CA ALA A 812 4.43 35.23 -14.24
C ALA A 812 3.01 34.82 -14.66
N THR A 813 2.89 34.05 -15.75
CA THR A 813 1.62 33.48 -16.20
C THR A 813 1.02 32.53 -15.17
N GLY A 814 1.78 31.55 -14.69
CA GLY A 814 1.34 30.61 -13.65
C GLY A 814 0.89 31.34 -12.39
N LYS A 815 1.67 32.34 -11.93
CA LYS A 815 1.31 33.18 -10.79
C LYS A 815 0.00 33.94 -10.99
N SER A 816 -0.22 34.52 -12.18
CA SER A 816 -1.47 35.24 -12.50
C SER A 816 -2.70 34.33 -12.49
N ILE A 817 -2.54 33.06 -12.88
CA ILE A 817 -3.60 32.05 -12.88
C ILE A 817 -3.87 31.58 -11.45
N VAL A 818 -2.81 31.25 -10.70
CA VAL A 818 -2.88 30.83 -9.30
C VAL A 818 -3.54 31.88 -8.41
N ASP A 819 -3.17 33.15 -8.57
CA ASP A 819 -3.74 34.23 -7.75
C ASP A 819 -5.23 34.47 -8.04
N ALA A 820 -5.73 34.07 -9.22
CA ALA A 820 -7.16 34.04 -9.51
C ALA A 820 -7.84 32.80 -8.93
N ALA A 821 -7.18 31.63 -8.97
CA ALA A 821 -7.73 30.38 -8.47
C ALA A 821 -7.88 30.35 -6.95
N LYS A 822 -6.93 30.93 -6.20
CA LYS A 822 -6.99 30.97 -4.73
C LYS A 822 -8.17 31.79 -4.17
N LEU A 823 -8.79 32.66 -4.96
CA LEU A 823 -9.97 33.45 -4.56
C LEU A 823 -11.21 32.58 -4.26
N VAL A 824 -11.16 31.29 -4.61
CA VAL A 824 -12.23 30.34 -4.29
C VAL A 824 -12.26 30.02 -2.79
N GLU A 825 -11.13 30.09 -2.08
CA GLU A 825 -11.00 29.92 -0.61
C GLU A 825 -11.58 28.61 -0.03
N GLU A 826 -11.84 27.62 -0.90
CA GLU A 826 -12.42 26.32 -0.56
C GLU A 826 -11.62 25.18 -1.20
N GLY A 827 -11.87 23.96 -0.74
CA GLY A 827 -11.28 22.74 -1.30
C GLY A 827 -9.82 22.48 -0.93
N THR A 828 -9.32 21.35 -1.39
CA THR A 828 -8.02 20.76 -1.03
C THR A 828 -6.96 20.93 -2.12
N ILE A 829 -7.23 21.79 -3.10
CA ILE A 829 -6.35 22.00 -4.26
C ILE A 829 -5.18 22.93 -3.89
N VAL A 830 -3.97 22.48 -4.20
CA VAL A 830 -2.74 23.25 -4.06
C VAL A 830 -2.74 24.40 -5.07
N THR A 831 -2.52 25.61 -4.57
CA THR A 831 -2.44 26.81 -5.39
C THR A 831 -1.01 27.31 -5.55
N THR A 832 -0.07 26.93 -4.70
CA THR A 832 1.33 27.35 -4.85
C THR A 832 2.27 26.22 -4.46
N LEU A 833 3.29 25.97 -5.28
CA LEU A 833 4.51 25.24 -4.92
C LEU A 833 5.70 26.19 -5.07
N SER A 834 6.54 26.32 -4.04
CA SER A 834 7.76 27.13 -4.13
C SER A 834 8.81 26.72 -3.10
N ARG A 835 10.07 27.10 -3.32
CA ARG A 835 11.21 26.72 -2.48
C ARG A 835 12.32 27.77 -2.46
N ASN A 836 13.16 27.76 -1.42
CA ASN A 836 14.21 28.77 -1.21
C ASN A 836 15.60 28.19 -0.85
N GLY A 837 15.86 26.92 -1.16
CA GLY A 837 17.12 26.26 -0.80
C GLY A 837 17.21 25.80 0.66
N GLN A 838 16.22 26.13 1.50
CA GLN A 838 16.09 25.65 2.88
C GLN A 838 14.74 24.96 3.11
N ASN A 839 13.66 25.63 2.71
CA ASN A 839 12.29 25.16 2.89
C ASN A 839 11.55 25.09 1.55
N PHE A 840 10.86 23.99 1.34
CA PHE A 840 9.80 23.85 0.36
C PHE A 840 8.49 24.27 1.03
N GLY A 841 7.67 25.04 0.31
CA GLY A 841 6.41 25.57 0.81
C GLY A 841 5.26 25.32 -0.16
N ILE A 842 4.09 24.99 0.39
CA ILE A 842 2.84 24.94 -0.37
C ILE A 842 1.78 25.87 0.21
N LYS A 843 0.84 26.27 -0.65
CA LYS A 843 -0.42 26.90 -0.26
C LYS A 843 -1.59 26.12 -0.86
N VAL A 844 -2.71 26.10 -0.15
CA VAL A 844 -3.92 25.35 -0.52
C VAL A 844 -5.10 26.30 -0.53
N SER A 845 -5.95 26.21 -1.55
CA SER A 845 -7.11 27.08 -1.75
C SER A 845 -7.95 27.23 -0.48
N GLY A 846 -8.39 26.12 0.12
CA GLY A 846 -9.18 26.10 1.36
C GLY A 846 -8.46 26.61 2.62
N LEU A 847 -7.17 26.89 2.57
CA LEU A 847 -6.34 27.32 3.71
C LEU A 847 -5.79 28.75 3.52
N GLY A 848 -6.14 29.42 2.42
CA GLY A 848 -5.79 30.82 2.19
C GLY A 848 -4.29 31.06 2.01
N GLU A 849 -3.74 32.04 2.74
CA GLU A 849 -2.36 32.53 2.55
C GLU A 849 -1.32 31.83 3.43
N GLU A 850 -1.73 30.87 4.27
CA GLU A 850 -0.83 30.12 5.14
C GLU A 850 0.16 29.27 4.34
N TRP A 851 1.42 29.27 4.77
CA TRP A 851 2.47 28.44 4.20
C TRP A 851 2.63 27.15 5.00
N PHE A 852 2.52 26.01 4.33
CA PHE A 852 2.89 24.71 4.89
C PHE A 852 4.26 24.33 4.38
N THR A 853 5.25 24.22 5.28
CA THR A 853 6.65 24.06 4.91
C THR A 853 7.28 22.76 5.38
N ALA A 854 8.27 22.29 4.65
CA ALA A 854 9.16 21.19 5.01
C ALA A 854 10.56 21.44 4.43
N PRO A 855 11.63 20.81 4.95
CA PRO A 855 12.97 20.94 4.39
C PRO A 855 12.99 20.58 2.91
N VAL A 856 13.72 21.35 2.09
CA VAL A 856 13.87 21.03 0.67
C VAL A 856 14.65 19.73 0.47
N ASN A 857 14.34 19.03 -0.62
CA ASN A 857 15.20 17.97 -1.14
C ASN A 857 16.26 18.58 -2.06
N THR A 858 17.35 17.84 -2.28
CA THR A 858 18.38 18.20 -3.26
C THR A 858 18.03 17.56 -4.60
N PRO A 859 18.06 18.30 -5.72
CA PRO A 859 17.78 17.72 -7.03
C PRO A 859 18.85 16.71 -7.45
N GLU A 860 18.41 15.66 -8.14
CA GLU A 860 19.24 14.61 -8.70
C GLU A 860 19.12 14.61 -10.23
N GLY A 861 20.23 14.41 -10.92
CA GLY A 861 20.22 14.42 -12.38
C GLY A 861 21.62 14.39 -12.99
N LEU A 862 21.74 15.02 -14.16
CA LEU A 862 23.01 15.10 -14.88
C LEU A 862 23.78 16.36 -14.50
N PHE A 863 25.06 16.17 -14.21
CA PHE A 863 26.01 17.24 -13.91
C PHE A 863 26.86 17.59 -15.12
N PHE A 864 27.18 18.87 -15.25
CA PHE A 864 28.13 19.35 -16.24
C PHE A 864 29.54 18.82 -15.91
N THR A 865 30.38 18.71 -16.94
CA THR A 865 31.74 18.18 -16.78
C THR A 865 32.51 18.95 -15.70
N GLY A 866 32.99 18.23 -14.69
CA GLY A 866 33.73 18.79 -13.56
C GLY A 866 32.91 18.99 -12.28
N PHE A 867 31.59 18.72 -12.30
CA PHE A 867 30.71 18.78 -11.14
C PHE A 867 30.08 17.41 -10.82
N SER A 868 29.58 17.29 -9.60
CA SER A 868 28.94 16.08 -9.07
C SER A 868 27.79 16.44 -8.12
N GLN A 869 27.09 15.41 -7.61
CA GLN A 869 26.02 15.58 -6.61
C GLN A 869 26.49 16.34 -5.36
N GLU A 870 27.76 16.24 -4.99
CA GLU A 870 28.31 16.96 -3.84
C GLU A 870 28.33 18.48 -4.04
N ASP A 871 28.29 18.96 -5.28
CA ASP A 871 28.32 20.37 -5.63
C ASP A 871 26.92 20.99 -5.71
N ALA A 872 25.87 20.17 -5.66
CA ALA A 872 24.49 20.60 -5.80
C ALA A 872 24.01 21.40 -4.57
N ASN A 873 23.38 22.54 -4.83
CA ASN A 873 22.58 23.24 -3.84
C ASN A 873 21.23 22.55 -3.67
N PRO A 874 20.65 22.52 -2.45
CA PRO A 874 19.26 22.12 -2.27
C PRO A 874 18.29 22.97 -3.12
N ASP A 875 17.12 22.42 -3.48
CA ASP A 875 16.25 23.03 -4.50
C ASP A 875 15.75 24.43 -4.12
N MET A 876 15.72 25.35 -5.08
CA MET A 876 15.33 26.75 -4.89
C MET A 876 14.58 27.33 -6.10
N GLY A 877 13.69 28.30 -5.85
CA GLY A 877 12.95 29.05 -6.87
C GLY A 877 11.44 29.03 -6.69
N ASP A 878 10.78 29.99 -7.34
CA ASP A 878 9.32 29.98 -7.54
C ASP A 878 8.92 29.24 -8.83
N SER A 879 9.88 28.69 -9.57
CA SER A 879 9.62 28.06 -10.87
C SER A 879 8.72 26.80 -10.78
N ALA A 880 8.59 26.20 -9.59
CA ALA A 880 7.61 25.14 -9.31
C ALA A 880 6.14 25.59 -9.48
N ILE A 881 5.90 26.88 -9.71
CA ILE A 881 4.62 27.40 -10.19
C ILE A 881 4.22 26.81 -11.55
N ALA A 882 5.19 26.37 -12.37
CA ALA A 882 4.93 25.67 -13.62
C ALA A 882 4.20 24.34 -13.37
N GLU A 883 4.72 23.51 -12.46
CA GLU A 883 4.09 22.27 -12.00
C GLU A 883 2.74 22.52 -11.34
N THR A 884 2.63 23.61 -10.57
CA THR A 884 1.36 23.99 -9.91
C THR A 884 0.22 24.15 -10.91
N VAL A 885 0.50 24.69 -12.11
CA VAL A 885 -0.49 24.88 -13.18
C VAL A 885 -0.41 23.83 -14.30
N GLY A 886 0.23 22.68 -14.01
CA GLY A 886 0.17 21.49 -14.85
C GLY A 886 1.29 21.32 -15.87
N PHE A 887 2.35 22.11 -15.81
CA PHE A 887 3.49 22.01 -16.71
C PHE A 887 4.72 21.44 -15.99
N GLY A 888 5.90 21.57 -16.56
CA GLY A 888 7.13 21.09 -15.97
C GLY A 888 7.15 19.56 -15.85
N GLY A 889 7.49 19.06 -14.66
CA GLY A 889 7.45 17.63 -14.35
C GLY A 889 6.08 16.97 -14.56
N MET A 890 4.98 17.74 -14.43
CA MET A 890 3.60 17.24 -14.65
C MET A 890 3.33 16.84 -16.11
N ALA A 891 3.99 17.53 -17.05
CA ALA A 891 3.78 17.36 -18.49
C ALA A 891 5.06 16.86 -19.18
N MET A 892 5.88 16.08 -18.48
CA MET A 892 7.17 15.62 -18.99
C MET A 892 7.04 14.85 -20.31
N ILE A 893 5.91 14.14 -20.52
CA ILE A 893 5.59 13.44 -21.78
C ILE A 893 5.47 14.38 -22.99
N ALA A 894 5.17 15.67 -22.78
CA ALA A 894 5.21 16.67 -23.84
C ALA A 894 6.65 16.88 -24.36
N ALA A 895 7.64 16.73 -23.49
CA ALA A 895 9.03 17.07 -23.77
C ALA A 895 9.98 15.88 -23.63
N PRO A 896 9.86 14.79 -24.42
CA PRO A 896 10.69 13.60 -24.25
C PRO A 896 12.19 13.85 -24.44
N GLY A 897 12.58 14.95 -25.09
CA GLY A 897 13.99 15.37 -25.16
C GLY A 897 14.56 15.85 -23.82
N VAL A 898 13.71 16.29 -22.88
CA VAL A 898 14.11 16.79 -21.57
C VAL A 898 14.55 15.67 -20.65
N THR A 899 13.98 14.45 -20.76
CA THR A 899 14.25 13.36 -19.82
C THR A 899 15.73 13.07 -19.74
N ARG A 900 16.36 12.87 -20.89
CA ARG A 900 17.81 12.64 -21.00
C ARG A 900 18.63 13.77 -20.39
N PHE A 901 18.17 15.01 -20.43
CA PHE A 901 18.89 16.16 -19.91
C PHE A 901 18.75 16.27 -18.38
N VAL A 902 17.60 15.92 -17.84
CA VAL A 902 17.35 15.90 -16.38
C VAL A 902 17.72 14.57 -15.72
N GLY A 903 18.34 13.66 -16.45
CA GLY A 903 18.74 12.34 -15.94
C GLY A 903 17.58 11.35 -15.75
N ALA A 904 16.37 11.70 -16.17
CA ALA A 904 15.28 10.74 -16.33
C ALA A 904 15.55 9.90 -17.60
N GLY A 905 15.19 8.61 -17.63
CA GLY A 905 15.58 7.75 -18.74
C GLY A 905 14.89 8.07 -20.08
N GLY A 906 14.05 7.17 -20.55
CA GLY A 906 13.46 7.21 -21.90
C GLY A 906 12.13 7.94 -22.00
N PHE A 907 11.48 7.78 -23.16
CA PHE A 907 10.10 8.20 -23.39
C PHE A 907 9.13 7.53 -22.41
N ASP A 908 9.33 6.24 -22.11
CA ASP A 908 8.48 5.49 -21.19
C ASP A 908 8.57 6.05 -19.75
N ASP A 909 9.73 6.59 -19.35
CA ASP A 909 9.87 7.28 -18.08
C ASP A 909 9.11 8.61 -18.09
N ALA A 910 9.16 9.37 -19.20
CA ALA A 910 8.37 10.60 -19.36
C ALA A 910 6.87 10.33 -19.23
N LYS A 911 6.41 9.23 -19.86
CA LYS A 911 5.03 8.77 -19.77
C LYS A 911 4.69 8.37 -18.36
N ARG A 912 5.48 7.50 -17.73
CA ARG A 912 5.25 7.02 -16.35
C ARG A 912 5.17 8.19 -15.38
N VAL A 913 6.07 9.17 -15.47
CA VAL A 913 6.05 10.36 -14.62
C VAL A 913 4.77 11.17 -14.86
N SER A 914 4.36 11.39 -16.11
CA SER A 914 3.15 12.19 -16.38
C SER A 914 1.87 11.46 -15.96
N ASP A 915 1.79 10.14 -16.16
CA ASP A 915 0.71 9.30 -15.65
C ASP A 915 0.66 9.35 -14.11
N GLU A 916 1.81 9.25 -13.43
CA GLU A 916 1.91 9.34 -11.96
C GLU A 916 1.44 10.71 -11.45
N MET A 917 1.80 11.79 -12.14
CA MET A 917 1.36 13.16 -11.80
C MET A 917 -0.15 13.36 -12.04
N ASP A 918 -0.73 12.63 -13.00
CA ASP A 918 -2.17 12.62 -13.23
C ASP A 918 -2.94 12.00 -12.05
N GLU A 919 -2.36 10.97 -11.39
CA GLU A 919 -2.98 10.31 -10.24
C GLU A 919 -3.25 11.26 -9.06
N ILE A 920 -2.38 12.26 -8.85
CA ILE A 920 -2.51 13.26 -7.78
C ILE A 920 -3.28 14.52 -8.19
N CYS A 921 -3.66 14.62 -9.46
CA CYS A 921 -4.49 15.70 -9.98
C CYS A 921 -5.95 15.27 -10.04
N ILE A 922 -6.89 16.23 -10.01
CA ILE A 922 -8.32 15.90 -10.12
C ILE A 922 -8.88 16.08 -11.53
N ALA A 923 -8.11 16.67 -12.45
CA ALA A 923 -8.55 16.93 -13.81
C ALA A 923 -7.40 17.17 -14.78
N ASN A 924 -7.71 17.29 -16.09
CA ASN A 924 -6.76 17.71 -17.12
C ASN A 924 -7.20 19.03 -17.79
N ASN A 925 -6.26 19.77 -18.37
CA ASN A 925 -6.51 21.01 -19.11
C ASN A 925 -6.56 20.77 -20.63
N ALA A 926 -7.77 20.70 -21.18
CA ALA A 926 -7.99 20.48 -22.62
C ALA A 926 -7.48 21.61 -23.52
N ASN A 927 -7.12 22.79 -22.98
CA ASN A 927 -6.52 23.87 -23.77
C ASN A 927 -5.05 23.60 -24.13
N PHE A 928 -4.40 22.65 -23.44
CA PHE A 928 -3.00 22.29 -23.62
C PHE A 928 -2.87 20.79 -23.87
N THR A 929 -3.30 20.34 -25.05
CA THR A 929 -3.25 18.93 -25.45
C THR A 929 -1.85 18.49 -25.84
N ILE A 930 -1.45 17.30 -25.41
CA ILE A 930 -0.12 16.75 -25.66
C ILE A 930 -0.20 15.64 -26.73
N PRO A 931 0.35 15.85 -27.95
CA PRO A 931 0.23 14.86 -29.03
C PRO A 931 0.85 13.48 -28.71
N THR A 932 1.94 13.46 -27.93
CA THR A 932 2.60 12.22 -27.48
C THR A 932 1.82 11.45 -26.42
N TRP A 933 0.75 12.05 -25.88
CA TRP A 933 -0.13 11.46 -24.87
C TRP A 933 -1.56 11.34 -25.41
N ASP A 934 -1.68 11.02 -26.70
CA ASP A 934 -2.95 10.90 -27.43
C ASP A 934 -3.88 12.11 -27.24
N PHE A 935 -3.28 13.30 -27.27
CA PHE A 935 -3.97 14.59 -27.10
C PHE A 935 -4.66 14.76 -25.74
N GLN A 936 -4.29 13.98 -24.73
CA GLN A 936 -4.65 14.26 -23.34
C GLN A 936 -4.14 15.65 -22.93
N GLY A 937 -4.96 16.36 -22.14
CA GLY A 937 -4.59 17.67 -21.58
C GLY A 937 -3.58 17.54 -20.45
N THR A 938 -2.84 18.61 -20.16
CA THR A 938 -1.93 18.63 -19.01
C THR A 938 -2.65 18.33 -17.68
N PRO A 939 -2.04 17.62 -16.72
CA PRO A 939 -2.64 17.38 -15.40
C PRO A 939 -2.89 18.70 -14.67
N LEU A 940 -3.98 18.80 -13.90
CA LEU A 940 -4.37 20.04 -13.26
C LEU A 940 -5.11 19.81 -11.93
N GLY A 941 -4.78 20.64 -10.94
CA GLY A 941 -5.40 20.60 -9.62
C GLY A 941 -4.82 19.50 -8.75
N ILE A 942 -3.58 19.70 -8.29
CA ILE A 942 -2.93 18.84 -7.31
C ILE A 942 -3.75 18.85 -6.02
N ASP A 943 -4.23 17.70 -5.57
CA ASP A 943 -5.06 17.57 -4.38
C ASP A 943 -4.23 17.02 -3.21
N ILE A 944 -4.17 17.75 -2.09
CA ILE A 944 -3.42 17.30 -0.91
C ILE A 944 -3.94 15.95 -0.37
N CYS A 945 -5.23 15.64 -0.55
CA CYS A 945 -5.78 14.34 -0.13
C CYS A 945 -5.18 13.21 -0.95
N LYS A 946 -5.11 13.38 -2.28
CA LYS A 946 -4.53 12.38 -3.18
C LYS A 946 -3.03 12.22 -2.97
N VAL A 947 -2.29 13.32 -2.78
CA VAL A 947 -0.85 13.27 -2.48
C VAL A 947 -0.57 12.49 -1.20
N VAL A 948 -1.29 12.79 -0.12
CA VAL A 948 -1.09 12.07 1.15
C VAL A 948 -1.60 10.63 1.05
N GLU A 949 -2.77 10.39 0.45
CA GLU A 949 -3.34 9.06 0.30
C GLU A 949 -2.41 8.11 -0.47
N THR A 950 -1.90 8.54 -1.62
CA THR A 950 -1.09 7.70 -2.51
C THR A 950 0.39 7.67 -2.12
N GLY A 951 0.86 8.67 -1.37
CA GLY A 951 2.29 8.90 -1.15
C GLY A 951 3.04 9.45 -2.38
N ILE A 952 2.34 9.70 -3.49
CA ILE A 952 2.91 10.31 -4.69
C ILE A 952 3.04 11.81 -4.46
N THR A 953 4.25 12.33 -4.58
CA THR A 953 4.52 13.76 -4.43
C THR A 953 4.85 14.42 -5.77
N PRO A 954 4.47 15.69 -5.98
CA PRO A 954 4.81 16.45 -7.19
C PRO A 954 6.29 16.34 -7.57
N LEU A 955 6.56 15.91 -8.79
CA LEU A 955 7.89 15.90 -9.38
C LEU A 955 8.13 17.21 -10.12
N ILE A 956 9.30 17.81 -9.86
CA ILE A 956 9.67 19.13 -10.35
C ILE A 956 10.91 19.00 -11.21
N ASN A 957 10.86 19.53 -12.43
CA ASN A 957 12.01 19.62 -13.30
C ASN A 957 12.81 20.88 -12.95
N THR A 958 14.06 20.76 -12.53
CA THR A 958 14.79 21.92 -12.00
C THR A 958 16.24 21.97 -12.48
N GLY A 959 16.78 23.19 -12.54
CA GLY A 959 18.20 23.41 -12.83
C GLY A 959 18.96 23.25 -11.52
N ILE A 960 20.05 22.50 -11.53
CA ILE A 960 20.87 22.30 -10.34
C ILE A 960 21.82 23.48 -10.20
N ALA A 961 21.60 24.31 -9.19
CA ALA A 961 22.50 25.39 -8.81
C ALA A 961 23.71 24.83 -8.05
N GLY A 962 24.88 25.45 -8.20
CA GLY A 962 26.04 25.15 -7.36
C GLY A 962 25.82 25.64 -5.92
N LYS A 963 26.27 24.87 -4.92
CA LYS A 963 26.16 25.23 -3.50
C LYS A 963 27.04 26.41 -3.06
N VAL A 964 27.89 26.91 -3.95
CA VAL A 964 28.76 28.07 -3.73
C VAL A 964 28.34 29.20 -4.66
N ALA A 965 28.18 30.40 -4.11
CA ALA A 965 27.84 31.60 -4.84
C ALA A 965 28.83 31.85 -6.00
N GLY A 966 28.29 32.21 -7.16
CA GLY A 966 29.07 32.54 -8.35
C GLY A 966 29.47 31.36 -9.25
N LEU A 967 29.28 30.10 -8.83
CA LEU A 967 29.50 28.94 -9.70
C LEU A 967 28.48 28.84 -10.84
N GLY A 968 27.25 29.29 -10.60
CA GLY A 968 26.18 29.20 -11.58
C GLY A 968 25.44 27.86 -11.54
N GLN A 969 24.85 27.49 -12.68
CA GLN A 969 24.23 26.18 -12.86
C GLN A 969 25.31 25.10 -13.03
N VAL A 970 25.21 24.02 -12.27
CA VAL A 970 26.15 22.88 -12.30
C VAL A 970 25.53 21.63 -12.93
N GLY A 971 24.22 21.62 -13.18
CA GLY A 971 23.52 20.51 -13.81
C GLY A 971 22.04 20.77 -14.04
N ALA A 972 21.31 19.71 -14.40
CA ALA A 972 19.85 19.70 -14.52
C ALA A 972 19.32 18.36 -14.02
N GLY A 973 18.16 18.40 -13.38
CA GLY A 973 17.65 17.24 -12.67
C GLY A 973 16.17 17.32 -12.36
N THR A 974 15.75 16.36 -11.55
CA THR A 974 14.42 16.31 -10.98
C THR A 974 14.50 16.29 -9.47
N VAL A 975 13.45 16.76 -8.83
CA VAL A 975 13.30 16.71 -7.37
C VAL A 975 11.84 16.54 -7.03
N ARG A 976 11.55 15.82 -5.95
CA ARG A 976 10.18 15.68 -5.46
C ARG A 976 9.91 16.67 -4.33
N ALA A 977 8.71 17.22 -4.32
CA ALA A 977 8.22 17.98 -3.19
C ALA A 977 8.19 17.08 -1.93
N PRO A 978 8.66 17.56 -0.77
CA PRO A 978 8.64 16.79 0.48
C PRO A 978 7.20 16.55 0.95
N ILE A 979 6.82 15.30 1.24
CA ILE A 979 5.44 14.94 1.59
C ILE A 979 4.92 15.66 2.85
N GLN A 980 5.82 16.02 3.77
CA GLN A 980 5.47 16.58 5.07
C GLN A 980 4.74 17.93 4.98
N CYS A 981 4.95 18.72 3.91
CA CYS A 981 4.17 19.95 3.74
C CYS A 981 2.70 19.67 3.37
N PHE A 982 2.44 18.58 2.65
CA PHE A 982 1.08 18.12 2.32
C PHE A 982 0.39 17.50 3.52
N GLU A 983 1.10 16.71 4.32
CA GLU A 983 0.56 16.15 5.58
C GLU A 983 0.16 17.26 6.56
N LYS A 984 1.01 18.28 6.74
CA LYS A 984 0.68 19.46 7.56
C LYS A 984 -0.55 20.20 7.04
N ALA A 985 -0.63 20.41 5.73
CA ALA A 985 -1.80 21.04 5.11
C ALA A 985 -3.06 20.20 5.30
N LEU A 986 -2.98 18.87 5.20
CA LEU A 986 -4.11 17.97 5.39
C LEU A 986 -4.64 18.04 6.84
N VAL A 987 -3.74 18.05 7.82
CA VAL A 987 -4.12 18.21 9.23
C VAL A 987 -4.77 19.58 9.48
N ALA A 988 -4.19 20.66 8.96
CA ALA A 988 -4.77 22.00 9.10
C ALA A 988 -6.14 22.13 8.42
N PHE A 989 -6.33 21.47 7.27
CA PHE A 989 -7.63 21.38 6.61
C PHE A 989 -8.66 20.64 7.49
N ALA A 990 -8.27 19.51 8.08
CA ALA A 990 -9.14 18.77 8.98
C ALA A 990 -9.54 19.60 10.22
N GLU A 991 -8.61 20.35 10.80
CA GLU A 991 -8.85 21.25 11.93
C GLU A 991 -9.82 22.39 11.57
N LYS A 992 -9.63 23.04 10.41
CA LYS A 992 -10.51 24.12 9.96
C LYS A 992 -11.95 23.65 9.67
N TRP A 993 -12.15 22.37 9.37
CA TRP A 993 -13.46 21.76 9.11
C TRP A 993 -14.01 20.92 10.28
N ASP A 994 -13.45 21.05 11.49
CA ASP A 994 -13.88 20.34 12.71
C ASP A 994 -13.92 18.81 12.55
N LEU A 995 -12.98 18.25 11.78
CA LEU A 995 -12.90 16.80 11.51
C LEU A 995 -11.99 16.07 12.51
N VAL A 996 -11.16 16.78 13.30
CA VAL A 996 -10.23 16.20 14.28
C VAL A 996 -10.29 16.87 15.63
#